data_AF-A0A268RUQ9-F1
#
_entry.id   AF-A0A268RUQ9-F1
#
_cell.length_a   1.000
_cell.length_b   1.000
_cell.length_c   1.000
_cell.angle_alpha   90.00
_cell.angle_beta   90.00
_cell.angle_gamma   90.00
#
_symmetry.space_group_name_H-M   'P 1'
#
loop_
_entity.id
_entity.type
_entity.pdbx_description
1 polymer ?
#
loop_
_entity_poly.entity_id
_entity_poly.type
_entity_poly.pdbx_seq_one_letter_code
_entity_poly.pdbx_strand_id
1 'polypeptide(L)'
;MKKRWSAVVLGMLLMAPIEQISAHSVVEEVGKGSYSLEYPPIDFDSIADPGYAEQQQEPPEHIYRTENVNGPMPTNRWWSSLAVDRFSNNHYPHPFSVKHQENGLNVFYDAPHNVVVHENAEAGTWHITGAISTDFTIGHSTTESFADAKVDDFSDWYVSGLLQDGDAMLRLTYGVGSPYIFAEYEGGHAEIDFPIEPQIWANQGNVIGFSTHDNKHYAVYAPDGFDWQLQGNKWGNAASFISVAKLPEATDELLHTFEEYAFSVVRDSRAEYSVDHDTGEVRTVYSVETEAKVAGAKEGTIFALYPHQSRHLTAASEAQLLEETIFTIRGDMKLLPGNEFETTLQYTGVLPSLPNVGTDTDRLHGYLQEAQADYPTGQDTYELGKYLGKLANLAPIADQVGDEALADSFRDELRAQLEDWLVATDEDGRLKSENLFYYNENWGTLLGYHAAHGSAVRINDHHFHYGYFVKAAAEIARVHPEWANDEDWGAMIDLLIRDFAAGRDDDMFPYLRMFDPYSGHSWADGLATFDSGNNQESSSEAMHAWTNLILWAEATNDSELLDRAIYLYTTEMSAINEYFFDVYDEIHPEAYKPEIVTINWGGKMDHATWWHSGMVEKYAINWLPLHGGALYLGHHPDYVERAYQELYTRNGSTDWNLWANMVWAYRALTNPSDAVSQMNAKIDDYGEFNPGDERIMERGSTKAQTYQWVTSLHALGQVDPTVQADTPTYAVFTKNGERIYVAYNYRDAPTTVTFTDGHTAQVEANSFYTNATDVVPPIEQPNPGPDPEPNEPGNGDQHEHDHYSVTVKQDHNETVIAFSPTVPARYVDFHYRLNGGDQQNVRMNEGNGQWHYSIQGVSGGDELTYRFTYERKGPQYETEWYTFRP
;
A
#
# COMPACT_ATOMS: atom_id res chain seq x y z
N MET A 1 41.87 78.44 24.99
CA MET A 1 41.06 79.63 25.31
C MET A 1 39.80 79.63 24.45
N LYS A 2 38.65 79.69 25.12
CA LYS A 2 37.33 80.25 24.75
C LYS A 2 37.08 80.82 23.32
N LYS A 3 35.89 80.43 22.81
CA LYS A 3 34.82 81.20 22.11
C LYS A 3 35.01 81.45 20.60
N ARG A 4 33.98 81.52 19.73
CA ARG A 4 32.50 81.29 19.69
C ARG A 4 32.13 81.49 18.19
N TRP A 5 31.43 80.58 17.51
CA TRP A 5 29.97 80.54 17.21
C TRP A 5 29.40 81.47 16.11
N SER A 6 28.44 80.86 15.38
CA SER A 6 27.38 81.36 14.47
C SER A 6 27.71 81.31 12.97
N ALA A 7 26.91 80.75 12.05
CA ALA A 7 25.58 80.12 12.03
C ALA A 7 25.40 79.39 10.66
N VAL A 8 24.42 78.48 10.50
CA VAL A 8 23.44 78.44 9.38
C VAL A 8 22.54 77.19 9.51
N VAL A 9 21.28 77.41 9.09
CA VAL A 9 20.02 76.68 9.19
C VAL A 9 20.04 75.25 8.61
N LEU A 10 19.38 74.32 9.33
CA LEU A 10 19.13 72.93 8.93
C LEU A 10 17.68 72.80 8.42
N GLY A 11 17.50 72.33 7.18
CA GLY A 11 16.21 71.88 6.64
C GLY A 11 16.07 70.37 6.80
N MET A 12 15.02 69.93 7.48
CA MET A 12 14.67 68.51 7.63
C MET A 12 13.97 68.00 6.36
N LEU A 13 14.56 67.01 5.69
CA LEU A 13 13.85 66.06 4.83
C LEU A 13 13.68 64.76 5.64
N LEU A 14 12.44 64.38 5.91
CA LEU A 14 12.09 63.04 6.39
C LEU A 14 12.18 62.06 5.19
N MET A 15 13.14 61.15 5.24
CA MET A 15 13.08 59.89 4.49
C MET A 15 12.51 58.83 5.44
N ALA A 16 11.34 58.28 5.10
CA ALA A 16 10.84 57.05 5.71
C ALA A 16 11.49 55.85 5.00
N PRO A 17 11.90 54.80 5.73
CA PRO A 17 12.35 53.57 5.11
C PRO A 17 11.13 52.85 4.51
N ILE A 18 11.22 52.46 3.24
CA ILE A 18 10.31 51.49 2.64
C ILE A 18 10.84 50.13 3.06
N GLU A 19 10.24 49.54 4.10
CA GLU A 19 10.36 48.11 4.36
C GLU A 19 9.52 47.40 3.31
N GLN A 20 10.20 46.66 2.44
CA GLN A 20 9.58 45.76 1.48
C GLN A 20 9.20 44.50 2.28
N ILE A 21 7.96 44.45 2.78
CA ILE A 21 7.38 43.25 3.37
C ILE A 21 7.21 42.27 2.20
N SER A 22 8.11 41.29 2.09
CA SER A 22 7.80 40.08 1.33
C SER A 22 6.69 39.39 2.08
N ALA A 23 5.50 39.27 1.49
CA ALA A 23 4.50 38.34 2.02
C ALA A 23 5.15 36.95 1.97
N HIS A 24 5.24 36.27 3.10
CA HIS A 24 5.56 34.84 3.12
C HIS A 24 4.34 34.14 2.49
N SER A 25 4.56 33.32 1.46
CA SER A 25 3.49 32.46 0.94
C SER A 25 3.20 31.39 1.97
N VAL A 26 1.93 31.15 2.28
CA VAL A 26 1.50 30.10 3.24
C VAL A 26 1.34 28.72 2.56
N VAL A 27 1.43 28.69 1.24
CA VAL A 27 1.39 27.50 0.38
C VAL A 27 2.52 27.56 -0.64
N GLU A 28 2.91 26.41 -1.17
CA GLU A 28 3.76 26.29 -2.36
C GLU A 28 2.92 25.75 -3.52
N GLU A 29 3.01 26.40 -4.69
CA GLU A 29 2.28 26.01 -5.90
C GLU A 29 3.03 24.93 -6.67
N VAL A 30 2.31 23.91 -7.14
CA VAL A 30 2.85 22.75 -7.86
C VAL A 30 1.89 22.41 -9.01
N GLY A 31 2.24 22.84 -10.23
CA GLY A 31 1.32 22.77 -11.37
C GLY A 31 0.08 23.65 -11.15
N LYS A 32 -1.11 23.05 -11.23
CA LYS A 32 -2.40 23.64 -10.83
C LYS A 32 -2.75 23.43 -9.36
N GLY A 33 -2.01 22.56 -8.67
CA GLY A 33 -2.21 22.26 -7.27
C GLY A 33 -1.30 23.08 -6.34
N SER A 34 -1.44 22.82 -5.05
CA SER A 34 -0.58 23.40 -4.01
C SER A 34 -0.61 22.57 -2.74
N TYR A 35 0.44 22.70 -1.93
CA TYR A 35 0.49 22.15 -0.57
C TYR A 35 0.76 23.26 0.44
N SER A 36 0.32 23.04 1.68
CA SER A 36 0.52 24.00 2.77
C SER A 36 1.93 23.94 3.34
N LEU A 37 2.49 25.11 3.68
CA LEU A 37 3.72 25.26 4.46
C LEU A 37 3.43 25.60 5.93
N GLU A 38 2.16 25.84 6.28
CA GLU A 38 1.71 26.07 7.66
C GLU A 38 0.69 25.00 8.08
N TYR A 39 0.76 24.55 9.32
CA TYR A 39 -0.22 23.61 9.85
C TYR A 39 -1.65 24.22 9.73
N PRO A 40 -2.60 23.51 9.08
CA PRO A 40 -3.89 24.10 8.75
C PRO A 40 -4.79 24.34 9.96
N PRO A 41 -5.69 25.33 9.88
CA PRO A 41 -6.69 25.57 10.92
C PRO A 41 -7.82 24.52 10.81
N ILE A 42 -7.55 23.29 11.24
CA ILE A 42 -8.44 22.13 11.09
C ILE A 42 -9.89 22.46 11.47
N ASP A 43 -10.81 22.18 10.56
CA ASP A 43 -12.24 22.14 10.86
C ASP A 43 -12.55 20.74 11.38
N PHE A 44 -13.19 20.67 12.53
CA PHE A 44 -13.53 19.41 13.16
C PHE A 44 -14.96 18.97 12.85
N ASP A 45 -15.69 19.68 11.97
CA ASP A 45 -17.07 19.34 11.56
C ASP A 45 -18.06 19.19 12.73
N SER A 46 -17.81 19.91 13.82
CA SER A 46 -18.52 19.74 15.10
C SER A 46 -18.42 18.32 15.70
N ILE A 47 -17.51 17.48 15.22
CA ILE A 47 -17.15 16.17 15.78
C ILE A 47 -16.36 16.41 17.07
N ALA A 48 -16.97 16.03 18.20
CA ALA A 48 -16.39 16.22 19.53
C ALA A 48 -15.63 14.98 20.05
N ASP A 49 -15.41 13.98 19.20
CA ASP A 49 -14.68 12.76 19.57
C ASP A 49 -13.19 13.09 19.79
N PRO A 50 -12.63 12.81 20.98
CA PRO A 50 -11.23 13.12 21.27
C PRO A 50 -10.24 12.34 20.41
N GLY A 51 -10.56 11.11 20.03
CA GLY A 51 -9.71 10.28 19.17
C GLY A 51 -9.62 10.86 17.77
N TYR A 52 -10.76 11.29 17.20
CA TYR A 52 -10.77 12.02 15.93
C TYR A 52 -9.92 13.29 15.99
N ALA A 53 -10.03 14.08 17.06
CA ALA A 53 -9.24 15.30 17.22
C ALA A 53 -7.73 15.04 17.41
N GLU A 54 -7.35 13.90 18.01
CA GLU A 54 -5.95 13.48 18.15
C GLU A 54 -5.32 13.12 16.81
N GLN A 55 -6.09 12.50 15.90
CA GLN A 55 -5.59 12.15 14.56
C GLN A 55 -5.17 13.38 13.75
N GLN A 56 -5.77 14.55 14.01
CA GLN A 56 -5.50 15.76 13.24
C GLN A 56 -4.22 16.47 13.66
N GLN A 57 -3.45 15.94 14.62
CA GLN A 57 -2.22 16.57 15.10
C GLN A 57 -1.02 16.30 14.18
N GLU A 58 0.05 17.06 14.38
CA GLU A 58 1.35 16.83 13.75
C GLU A 58 2.13 15.70 14.48
N PRO A 59 3.13 15.09 13.81
CA PRO A 59 4.05 14.17 14.45
C PRO A 59 4.88 14.84 15.57
N PRO A 60 5.59 14.07 16.41
CA PRO A 60 6.38 14.62 17.51
C PRO A 60 7.33 15.74 17.08
N GLU A 61 7.31 16.87 17.78
CA GLU A 61 8.18 18.02 17.47
C GLU A 61 9.67 17.67 17.67
N HIS A 62 9.99 16.86 18.69
CA HIS A 62 11.37 16.52 19.00
C HIS A 62 11.82 15.25 18.27
N ILE A 63 12.98 15.35 17.60
CA ILE A 63 13.66 14.23 16.93
C ILE A 63 15.00 13.99 17.63
N TYR A 64 15.22 12.77 18.11
CA TYR A 64 16.48 12.33 18.73
C TYR A 64 17.53 11.99 17.66
N ARG A 65 18.14 13.02 17.10
CA ARG A 65 19.25 12.92 16.13
C ARG A 65 20.43 13.82 16.50
N THR A 66 21.63 13.47 16.05
CA THR A 66 22.81 14.33 16.19
C THR A 66 22.88 15.37 15.06
N GLU A 67 23.85 16.27 15.12
CA GLU A 67 24.11 17.26 14.05
C GLU A 67 24.65 16.65 12.75
N ASN A 68 25.04 15.37 12.76
CA ASN A 68 25.50 14.65 11.57
C ASN A 68 24.34 14.26 10.65
N VAL A 69 23.13 14.09 11.21
CA VAL A 69 21.92 13.72 10.46
C VAL A 69 21.16 14.99 10.06
N ASN A 70 21.24 15.33 8.78
CA ASN A 70 20.62 16.52 8.19
C ASN A 70 19.59 16.13 7.12
N GLY A 71 18.69 17.07 6.78
CA GLY A 71 17.65 16.84 5.78
C GLY A 71 16.42 16.09 6.31
N PRO A 72 15.56 15.58 5.41
CA PRO A 72 14.37 14.80 5.75
C PRO A 72 14.73 13.59 6.60
N MET A 73 14.02 13.40 7.71
CA MET A 73 14.29 12.32 8.66
C MET A 73 13.62 11.03 8.18
N PRO A 74 14.34 9.90 8.06
CA PRO A 74 13.71 8.62 7.78
C PRO A 74 12.69 8.25 8.86
N THR A 75 11.53 7.77 8.41
CA THR A 75 10.46 7.18 9.22
C THR A 75 10.19 5.78 8.71
N ASN A 76 9.26 5.05 9.34
CA ASN A 76 8.84 3.73 8.85
C ASN A 76 10.03 2.76 8.72
N ARG A 77 10.97 2.84 9.67
CA ARG A 77 12.13 1.96 9.77
C ARG A 77 11.96 0.99 10.92
N TRP A 78 12.66 -0.14 10.83
CA TRP A 78 12.76 -1.09 11.93
C TRP A 78 13.39 -0.46 13.20
N TRP A 79 14.09 0.67 13.05
CA TRP A 79 14.78 1.41 14.12
C TRP A 79 14.16 2.77 14.48
N SER A 80 13.01 3.16 13.90
CA SER A 80 12.47 4.53 14.04
C SER A 80 12.30 4.99 15.50
N SER A 81 12.10 4.08 16.45
CA SER A 81 11.91 4.47 17.85
C SER A 81 13.13 5.17 18.46
N LEU A 82 14.34 4.94 17.92
CA LEU A 82 15.57 5.68 18.32
C LEU A 82 15.52 7.16 17.92
N ALA A 83 14.74 7.53 16.91
CA ALA A 83 14.54 8.92 16.52
C ALA A 83 13.43 9.61 17.33
N VAL A 84 12.62 8.85 18.07
CA VAL A 84 11.37 9.32 18.68
C VAL A 84 11.42 9.30 20.21
N ASP A 85 11.94 8.21 20.79
CA ASP A 85 12.05 8.04 22.22
C ASP A 85 13.37 8.58 22.75
N ARG A 86 13.41 8.92 24.04
CA ARG A 86 14.65 9.34 24.73
C ARG A 86 15.79 8.33 24.60
N PHE A 87 15.46 7.05 24.45
CA PHE A 87 16.41 5.99 24.13
C PHE A 87 15.89 5.21 22.93
N SER A 88 15.33 4.03 23.15
CA SER A 88 14.56 3.32 22.14
C SER A 88 13.57 2.37 22.80
N ASN A 89 12.54 1.96 22.06
CA ASN A 89 11.88 0.69 22.31
C ASN A 89 12.79 -0.48 21.87
N ASN A 90 12.35 -1.71 22.08
CA ASN A 90 13.10 -2.87 21.60
C ASN A 90 13.09 -2.92 20.05
N HIS A 91 14.28 -2.97 19.47
CA HIS A 91 14.51 -3.16 18.04
C HIS A 91 14.86 -4.61 17.72
N TYR A 92 14.67 -5.02 16.46
CA TYR A 92 14.97 -6.37 15.99
C TYR A 92 15.94 -6.35 14.79
N PRO A 93 17.19 -5.89 14.98
CA PRO A 93 18.24 -6.04 13.98
C PRO A 93 18.66 -7.52 13.90
N HIS A 94 17.84 -8.33 13.25
CA HIS A 94 18.02 -9.78 13.25
C HIS A 94 19.44 -10.16 12.82
N PRO A 95 20.08 -11.09 13.57
CA PRO A 95 19.45 -12.03 14.50
C PRO A 95 19.18 -11.48 15.92
N PHE A 96 19.66 -10.29 16.28
CA PHE A 96 19.49 -9.76 17.63
C PHE A 96 18.11 -9.12 17.84
N SER A 97 17.75 -8.95 19.10
CA SER A 97 16.97 -7.80 19.56
C SER A 97 17.81 -6.93 20.48
N VAL A 98 17.61 -5.61 20.39
CA VAL A 98 18.40 -4.62 21.15
C VAL A 98 17.55 -3.47 21.65
N LYS A 99 17.93 -2.88 22.80
CA LYS A 99 17.24 -1.72 23.35
C LYS A 99 18.22 -0.75 23.99
N HIS A 100 18.20 0.50 23.55
CA HIS A 100 18.97 1.58 24.18
C HIS A 100 18.36 1.90 25.56
N GLN A 101 19.23 2.13 26.54
CA GLN A 101 18.89 2.45 27.92
C GLN A 101 19.90 3.44 28.51
N GLU A 102 19.60 3.98 29.69
CA GLU A 102 20.51 4.88 30.42
C GLU A 102 21.91 4.28 30.64
N ASN A 103 22.03 2.94 30.77
CA ASN A 103 23.29 2.25 31.02
C ASN A 103 23.99 1.70 29.76
N GLY A 104 23.48 1.98 28.55
CA GLY A 104 24.03 1.50 27.29
C GLY A 104 23.03 0.72 26.45
N LEU A 105 23.49 -0.33 25.75
CA LEU A 105 22.66 -1.14 24.85
C LEU A 105 22.43 -2.53 25.44
N ASN A 106 21.17 -2.83 25.76
CA ASN A 106 20.78 -4.19 26.08
C ASN A 106 20.74 -5.02 24.80
N VAL A 107 21.34 -6.21 24.83
CA VAL A 107 21.39 -7.15 23.71
C VAL A 107 20.71 -8.45 24.12
N PHE A 108 19.92 -9.01 23.22
CA PHE A 108 19.21 -10.25 23.41
C PHE A 108 19.10 -11.04 22.08
N TYR A 109 18.91 -12.34 22.20
CA TYR A 109 18.58 -13.23 21.08
C TYR A 109 17.44 -14.15 21.50
N ASP A 110 16.40 -14.21 20.67
CA ASP A 110 15.32 -15.17 20.82
C ASP A 110 15.78 -16.55 20.32
N ALA A 111 16.28 -17.37 21.24
CA ALA A 111 16.54 -18.77 20.94
C ALA A 111 15.20 -19.52 20.75
N PRO A 112 15.20 -20.72 20.11
CA PRO A 112 13.96 -21.47 19.91
C PRO A 112 13.14 -21.72 21.19
N HIS A 113 13.78 -21.83 22.36
CA HIS A 113 13.07 -21.99 23.64
C HIS A 113 12.42 -20.70 24.18
N ASN A 114 12.74 -19.54 23.62
CA ASN A 114 12.12 -18.26 23.94
C ASN A 114 10.85 -18.00 23.12
N VAL A 115 10.75 -18.62 21.94
CA VAL A 115 9.58 -18.45 21.05
C VAL A 115 8.42 -19.30 21.54
N VAL A 116 7.26 -18.66 21.72
CA VAL A 116 6.02 -19.32 22.13
C VAL A 116 4.91 -19.04 21.12
N VAL A 117 4.01 -20.02 20.97
CA VAL A 117 2.77 -19.87 20.20
C VAL A 117 1.60 -19.89 21.17
N HIS A 118 0.84 -18.80 21.22
CA HIS A 118 -0.36 -18.69 22.04
C HIS A 118 -1.60 -18.54 21.18
N GLU A 119 -2.65 -19.29 21.51
CA GLU A 119 -4.00 -19.12 20.96
C GLU A 119 -4.90 -18.47 22.02
N ASN A 120 -5.66 -17.45 21.60
CA ASN A 120 -6.87 -17.02 22.29
C ASN A 120 -8.09 -17.39 21.44
N ALA A 121 -8.68 -18.55 21.75
CA ALA A 121 -9.77 -19.13 20.98
C ALA A 121 -11.05 -18.27 21.00
N GLU A 122 -11.31 -17.51 22.07
CA GLU A 122 -12.49 -16.63 22.15
C GLU A 122 -12.36 -15.43 21.21
N ALA A 123 -11.17 -14.85 21.12
CA ALA A 123 -10.88 -13.76 20.20
C ALA A 123 -10.58 -14.24 18.77
N GLY A 124 -10.39 -15.54 18.56
CA GLY A 124 -9.92 -16.09 17.29
C GLY A 124 -8.53 -15.60 16.90
N THR A 125 -7.65 -15.38 17.88
CA THR A 125 -6.32 -14.79 17.66
C THR A 125 -5.20 -15.74 18.02
N TRP A 126 -4.07 -15.61 17.31
CA TRP A 126 -2.84 -16.36 17.53
C TRP A 126 -1.65 -15.43 17.57
N HIS A 127 -0.66 -15.75 18.40
CA HIS A 127 0.54 -14.95 18.58
C HIS A 127 1.76 -15.86 18.63
N ILE A 128 2.68 -15.66 17.69
CA ILE A 128 4.04 -16.21 17.75
C ILE A 128 4.91 -15.07 18.29
N THR A 129 5.49 -15.23 19.49
CA THR A 129 6.25 -14.16 20.14
C THR A 129 7.52 -14.70 20.77
N GLY A 130 8.58 -13.90 20.69
CA GLY A 130 9.78 -14.03 21.51
C GLY A 130 9.60 -13.46 22.92
N ALA A 131 10.73 -13.24 23.60
CA ALA A 131 10.81 -12.63 24.92
C ALA A 131 11.48 -11.25 24.88
N ILE A 132 11.03 -10.32 25.73
CA ILE A 132 11.73 -9.06 25.98
C ILE A 132 12.62 -9.24 27.20
N SER A 133 13.91 -9.43 26.98
CA SER A 133 14.89 -9.72 28.03
C SER A 133 16.26 -9.15 27.66
N THR A 134 17.29 -9.48 28.43
CA THR A 134 18.67 -9.01 28.22
C THR A 134 19.62 -10.15 28.52
N ASP A 135 20.41 -10.53 27.52
CA ASP A 135 21.49 -11.51 27.68
C ASP A 135 22.73 -10.82 28.29
N PHE A 136 23.03 -9.61 27.83
CA PHE A 136 24.07 -8.71 28.37
C PHE A 136 23.81 -7.27 27.94
N THR A 137 24.49 -6.32 28.58
CA THR A 137 24.48 -4.90 28.23
C THR A 137 25.88 -4.46 27.77
N ILE A 138 25.95 -3.84 26.59
CA ILE A 138 27.15 -3.12 26.13
C ILE A 138 27.10 -1.71 26.75
N GLY A 139 27.98 -1.43 27.71
CA GLY A 139 28.05 -0.19 28.48
C GLY A 139 29.38 0.53 28.37
N HIS A 140 29.55 1.62 29.13
CA HIS A 140 30.70 2.50 29.11
C HIS A 140 31.36 2.63 30.50
N SER A 141 32.69 2.53 30.58
CA SER A 141 33.40 2.42 31.87
C SER A 141 33.31 3.62 32.82
N THR A 142 32.91 4.79 32.31
CA THR A 142 32.90 6.05 33.09
C THR A 142 31.49 6.58 33.38
N THR A 143 30.45 6.00 32.77
CA THR A 143 29.05 6.39 33.01
C THR A 143 28.11 5.21 32.81
N GLU A 144 27.10 5.11 33.67
CA GLU A 144 25.99 4.14 33.58
C GLU A 144 24.65 4.86 33.43
N SER A 145 24.67 6.18 33.17
CA SER A 145 23.48 7.03 33.16
C SER A 145 23.59 8.11 32.09
N PHE A 146 23.56 7.68 30.84
CA PHE A 146 23.43 8.54 29.67
C PHE A 146 22.10 9.30 29.72
N ALA A 147 22.09 10.50 29.12
CA ALA A 147 20.91 11.34 29.10
C ALA A 147 19.90 10.93 28.03
N ASP A 148 20.37 10.47 26.87
CA ASP A 148 19.58 10.02 25.74
C ASP A 148 20.41 9.10 24.83
N ALA A 149 19.76 8.50 23.83
CA ALA A 149 20.40 7.93 22.65
C ALA A 149 19.85 8.63 21.42
N LYS A 150 20.71 8.90 20.43
CA LYS A 150 20.34 9.64 19.21
C LYS A 150 20.79 8.91 17.95
N VAL A 151 20.03 9.04 16.88
CA VAL A 151 20.48 8.63 15.54
C VAL A 151 21.63 9.52 15.12
N ASP A 152 22.78 8.92 14.83
CA ASP A 152 24.00 9.61 14.44
C ASP A 152 24.36 9.39 12.97
N ASP A 153 23.97 8.25 12.41
CA ASP A 153 24.10 7.93 11.00
C ASP A 153 23.15 6.78 10.61
N PHE A 154 22.84 6.64 9.32
CA PHE A 154 22.07 5.52 8.79
C PHE A 154 22.37 5.30 7.31
N SER A 155 22.05 4.10 6.82
CA SER A 155 22.04 3.77 5.40
C SER A 155 20.80 2.89 5.11
N ASP A 156 20.75 2.17 3.99
CA ASP A 156 19.54 1.46 3.56
C ASP A 156 18.98 0.50 4.62
N TRP A 157 19.83 -0.17 5.41
CA TRP A 157 19.35 -1.07 6.48
C TRP A 157 20.18 -1.11 7.77
N TYR A 158 21.25 -0.31 7.88
CA TYR A 158 22.00 -0.11 9.13
C TYR A 158 21.69 1.24 9.78
N VAL A 159 21.87 1.32 11.11
CA VAL A 159 21.78 2.55 11.89
C VAL A 159 22.95 2.64 12.87
N SER A 160 23.41 3.86 13.12
CA SER A 160 24.34 4.19 14.20
C SER A 160 23.62 5.01 15.27
N GLY A 161 23.53 4.47 16.49
CA GLY A 161 23.02 5.18 17.66
C GLY A 161 24.15 5.70 18.54
N LEU A 162 24.06 6.95 19.00
CA LEU A 162 25.05 7.59 19.87
C LEU A 162 24.44 7.86 21.25
N LEU A 163 25.09 7.34 22.30
CA LEU A 163 24.89 7.78 23.69
C LEU A 163 26.07 8.66 24.11
N GLN A 164 25.78 9.80 24.74
CA GLN A 164 26.82 10.74 25.17
C GLN A 164 26.51 11.39 26.52
N ASP A 165 27.52 11.46 27.40
CA ASP A 165 27.51 12.20 28.66
C ASP A 165 28.88 12.87 28.90
N GLY A 166 28.97 14.17 28.64
CA GLY A 166 30.24 14.90 28.67
C GLY A 166 31.24 14.33 27.67
N ASP A 167 32.39 13.87 28.17
CA ASP A 167 33.45 13.25 27.36
C ASP A 167 33.17 11.77 27.06
N ALA A 168 32.25 11.12 27.79
CA ALA A 168 31.89 9.72 27.57
C ALA A 168 30.99 9.59 26.34
N MET A 169 31.46 8.87 25.32
CA MET A 169 30.67 8.55 24.12
C MET A 169 30.67 7.04 23.89
N LEU A 170 29.49 6.52 23.54
CA LEU A 170 29.28 5.17 23.06
C LEU A 170 28.48 5.24 21.77
N ARG A 171 29.14 5.02 20.63
CA ARG A 171 28.47 4.86 19.32
C ARG A 171 28.30 3.37 19.03
N LEU A 172 27.10 2.98 18.62
CA LEU A 172 26.71 1.60 18.35
C LEU A 172 26.16 1.50 16.93
N THR A 173 26.80 0.71 16.08
CA THR A 173 26.35 0.46 14.70
C THR A 173 25.85 -0.98 14.57
N TYR A 174 24.61 -1.13 14.10
CA TYR A 174 23.92 -2.41 13.94
C TYR A 174 22.82 -2.31 12.88
N GLY A 175 22.37 -3.46 12.35
CA GLY A 175 21.42 -3.51 11.24
C GLY A 175 20.69 -4.83 11.15
N VAL A 176 19.51 -4.85 10.50
CA VAL A 176 18.89 -6.13 10.12
C VAL A 176 19.84 -6.90 9.20
N GLY A 177 19.97 -8.20 9.40
CA GLY A 177 20.92 -9.01 8.65
C GLY A 177 22.38 -8.83 9.05
N SER A 178 22.67 -8.14 10.15
CA SER A 178 24.01 -8.09 10.73
C SER A 178 24.10 -9.02 11.92
N PRO A 179 24.92 -10.08 11.88
CA PRO A 179 25.24 -10.85 13.07
C PRO A 179 26.30 -10.14 13.93
N TYR A 180 26.64 -8.88 13.65
CA TYR A 180 27.52 -8.02 14.45
C TYR A 180 26.80 -6.80 15.03
N ILE A 181 27.26 -6.38 16.21
CA ILE A 181 27.08 -5.05 16.78
C ILE A 181 28.48 -4.46 16.96
N PHE A 182 28.73 -3.29 16.36
CA PHE A 182 30.00 -2.57 16.49
C PHE A 182 29.86 -1.47 17.54
N ALA A 183 30.84 -1.36 18.46
CA ALA A 183 30.82 -0.36 19.52
C ALA A 183 32.12 0.46 19.54
N GLU A 184 31.98 1.78 19.45
CA GLU A 184 33.08 2.75 19.44
C GLU A 184 32.98 3.68 20.66
N TYR A 185 34.12 3.94 21.30
CA TYR A 185 34.21 4.57 22.62
C TYR A 185 35.09 5.82 22.60
N GLU A 186 34.65 6.89 23.27
CA GLU A 186 35.49 8.03 23.67
C GLU A 186 35.31 8.35 25.15
N GLY A 187 36.33 8.94 25.80
CA GLY A 187 36.26 9.32 27.22
C GLY A 187 36.13 8.16 28.21
N GLY A 188 36.38 6.93 27.76
CA GLY A 188 36.36 5.71 28.56
C GLY A 188 36.67 4.50 27.71
N HIS A 189 36.17 3.34 28.12
CA HIS A 189 36.41 2.06 27.45
C HIS A 189 35.23 1.10 27.63
N ALA A 190 35.30 -0.05 26.95
CA ALA A 190 34.21 -1.01 26.90
C ALA A 190 33.95 -1.70 28.24
N GLU A 191 32.66 -1.79 28.60
CA GLU A 191 32.16 -2.71 29.61
C GLU A 191 31.06 -3.59 29.02
N ILE A 192 31.10 -4.89 29.29
CA ILE A 192 29.99 -5.81 29.03
C ILE A 192 29.50 -6.33 30.38
N ASP A 193 28.24 -6.04 30.71
CA ASP A 193 27.61 -6.45 31.96
C ASP A 193 26.62 -7.59 31.73
N PHE A 194 26.74 -8.64 32.54
CA PHE A 194 25.91 -9.83 32.45
C PHE A 194 24.96 -9.95 33.66
N PRO A 195 23.65 -10.12 33.45
CA PRO A 195 22.73 -10.42 34.55
C PRO A 195 23.10 -11.72 35.29
N ILE A 196 23.60 -12.71 34.54
CA ILE A 196 24.08 -14.00 35.06
C ILE A 196 25.42 -14.32 34.38
N GLU A 197 26.41 -14.75 35.16
CA GLU A 197 27.76 -15.08 34.67
C GLU A 197 27.70 -16.02 33.45
N PRO A 198 28.34 -15.65 32.31
CA PRO A 198 28.36 -16.47 31.11
C PRO A 198 29.36 -17.63 31.22
N GLN A 199 29.14 -18.69 30.45
CA GLN A 199 30.12 -19.77 30.27
C GLN A 199 31.13 -19.39 29.20
N ILE A 200 32.42 -19.40 29.57
CA ILE A 200 33.50 -19.06 28.64
C ILE A 200 34.08 -20.34 28.06
N TRP A 201 33.89 -20.53 26.76
CA TRP A 201 34.33 -21.73 26.05
C TRP A 201 35.60 -21.50 25.23
N ALA A 202 35.89 -20.25 24.85
CA ALA A 202 37.17 -19.85 24.25
C ALA A 202 37.65 -18.52 24.86
N ASN A 203 38.93 -18.45 25.23
CA ASN A 203 39.55 -17.21 25.72
C ASN A 203 40.95 -17.07 25.11
N GLN A 204 41.09 -16.09 24.22
CA GLN A 204 42.32 -15.80 23.50
C GLN A 204 42.94 -14.45 23.93
N GLY A 205 42.52 -13.90 25.08
CA GLY A 205 42.94 -12.58 25.55
C GLY A 205 42.00 -11.49 25.04
N ASN A 206 42.24 -10.97 23.84
CA ASN A 206 41.43 -9.92 23.20
C ASN A 206 40.16 -10.44 22.51
N VAL A 207 40.08 -11.74 22.24
CA VAL A 207 38.91 -12.42 21.68
C VAL A 207 38.36 -13.44 22.65
N ILE A 208 37.05 -13.39 22.90
CA ILE A 208 36.38 -14.30 23.82
C ILE A 208 35.12 -14.89 23.17
N GLY A 209 35.03 -16.22 23.17
CA GLY A 209 33.82 -16.95 22.86
C GLY A 209 33.08 -17.32 24.14
N PHE A 210 31.83 -16.91 24.25
CA PHE A 210 31.01 -17.13 25.44
C PHE A 210 29.60 -17.62 25.12
N SER A 211 28.98 -18.24 26.12
CA SER A 211 27.59 -18.67 26.08
C SER A 211 26.85 -18.07 27.27
N THR A 212 25.63 -17.59 27.06
CA THR A 212 24.73 -17.25 28.18
C THR A 212 24.42 -18.50 29.02
N HIS A 213 23.87 -18.29 30.21
CA HIS A 213 23.48 -19.38 31.11
C HIS A 213 22.42 -20.34 30.51
N ASP A 214 21.74 -19.93 29.45
CA ASP A 214 20.76 -20.71 28.70
C ASP A 214 21.23 -21.06 27.27
N ASN A 215 22.56 -21.18 27.09
CA ASN A 215 23.24 -21.70 25.90
C ASN A 215 23.04 -20.88 24.61
N LYS A 216 23.01 -19.54 24.70
CA LYS A 216 23.09 -18.67 23.52
C LYS A 216 24.54 -18.28 23.27
N HIS A 217 25.04 -18.56 22.08
CA HIS A 217 26.45 -18.40 21.73
C HIS A 217 26.75 -17.04 21.11
N TYR A 218 27.79 -16.40 21.64
CA TYR A 218 28.29 -15.10 21.21
C TYR A 218 29.81 -15.07 21.21
N ALA A 219 30.36 -14.07 20.53
CA ALA A 219 31.76 -13.70 20.65
C ALA A 219 31.91 -12.20 20.86
N VAL A 220 32.99 -11.81 21.52
CA VAL A 220 33.41 -10.41 21.61
C VAL A 220 34.86 -10.28 21.18
N TYR A 221 35.13 -9.27 20.36
CA TYR A 221 36.41 -9.02 19.73
C TYR A 221 36.91 -7.62 20.10
N ALA A 222 38.16 -7.55 20.56
CA ALA A 222 38.89 -6.30 20.75
C ALA A 222 40.21 -6.37 19.96
N PRO A 223 40.80 -5.22 19.58
CA PRO A 223 42.09 -5.21 18.89
C PRO A 223 43.20 -5.92 19.69
N ASP A 224 44.17 -6.48 18.97
CA ASP A 224 45.32 -7.15 19.57
C ASP A 224 46.02 -6.30 20.63
N GLY A 225 46.35 -6.93 21.76
CA GLY A 225 47.01 -6.29 22.90
C GLY A 225 46.07 -5.67 23.92
N PHE A 226 44.75 -5.74 23.71
CA PHE A 226 43.73 -5.34 24.68
C PHE A 226 42.98 -6.56 25.20
N ASP A 227 43.51 -7.19 26.25
CA ASP A 227 42.90 -8.38 26.85
C ASP A 227 41.69 -8.06 27.73
N TRP A 228 40.65 -8.90 27.65
CA TRP A 228 39.47 -8.80 28.49
C TRP A 228 39.77 -9.11 29.96
N GLN A 229 39.21 -8.30 30.86
CA GLN A 229 39.34 -8.48 32.30
C GLN A 229 37.96 -8.64 32.95
N LEU A 230 37.74 -9.79 33.59
CA LEU A 230 36.53 -10.08 34.34
C LEU A 230 36.61 -9.52 35.77
N GLN A 231 35.63 -8.72 36.16
CA GLN A 231 35.41 -8.22 37.51
C GLN A 231 33.94 -8.45 37.92
N GLY A 232 33.68 -9.51 38.70
CA GLY A 232 32.32 -9.84 39.13
C GLY A 232 31.50 -10.45 37.99
N ASN A 233 30.49 -9.74 37.48
CA ASN A 233 29.76 -10.10 36.26
C ASN A 233 30.10 -9.16 35.08
N LYS A 234 31.03 -8.22 35.28
CA LYS A 234 31.39 -7.22 34.28
C LYS A 234 32.71 -7.54 33.63
N TRP A 235 32.75 -7.39 32.32
CA TRP A 235 33.95 -7.52 31.50
C TRP A 235 34.41 -6.16 31.04
N GLY A 236 35.58 -5.74 31.49
CA GLY A 236 36.21 -4.50 31.03
C GLY A 236 37.26 -4.79 29.96
N ASN A 237 37.30 -3.95 28.94
CA ASN A 237 38.38 -3.94 27.95
C ASN A 237 38.78 -2.51 27.65
N ALA A 238 40.09 -2.20 27.74
CA ALA A 238 40.61 -0.85 27.57
C ALA A 238 40.64 -0.35 26.11
N ALA A 239 40.20 -1.16 25.15
CA ALA A 239 40.08 -0.75 23.76
C ALA A 239 39.03 0.35 23.57
N SER A 240 39.26 1.23 22.60
CA SER A 240 38.29 2.24 22.15
C SER A 240 37.30 1.70 21.11
N PHE A 241 37.40 0.42 20.78
CA PHE A 241 36.55 -0.27 19.82
C PHE A 241 36.42 -1.75 20.20
N ILE A 242 35.21 -2.27 20.13
CA ILE A 242 34.93 -3.70 20.16
C ILE A 242 33.87 -4.03 19.10
N SER A 243 33.74 -5.31 18.77
CA SER A 243 32.52 -5.83 18.17
C SER A 243 32.01 -7.05 18.94
N VAL A 244 30.70 -7.23 18.92
CA VAL A 244 30.00 -8.39 19.46
C VAL A 244 29.33 -9.12 18.31
N ALA A 245 29.45 -10.44 18.28
CA ALA A 245 28.83 -11.27 17.26
C ALA A 245 27.89 -12.32 17.85
N LYS A 246 26.77 -12.59 17.16
CA LYS A 246 25.95 -13.77 17.41
C LYS A 246 26.53 -14.93 16.60
N LEU A 247 27.00 -15.96 17.30
CA LEU A 247 27.51 -17.16 16.64
C LEU A 247 26.41 -18.22 16.52
N PRO A 248 26.29 -18.95 15.40
CA PRO A 248 25.31 -20.03 15.30
C PRO A 248 25.65 -21.18 16.26
N GLU A 249 26.94 -21.50 16.41
CA GLU A 249 27.44 -22.59 17.25
C GLU A 249 28.70 -22.16 18.03
N ALA A 250 28.97 -22.83 19.16
CA ALA A 250 30.15 -22.58 20.00
C ALA A 250 31.38 -23.38 19.51
N THR A 251 32.00 -22.96 18.41
CA THR A 251 33.20 -23.60 17.84
C THR A 251 34.35 -22.60 17.62
N ASP A 252 35.59 -23.08 17.73
CA ASP A 252 36.78 -22.27 17.45
C ASP A 252 36.84 -21.83 15.97
N GLU A 253 36.28 -22.64 15.05
CA GLU A 253 36.24 -22.35 13.62
C GLU A 253 35.34 -21.15 13.32
N LEU A 254 34.11 -21.13 13.85
CA LEU A 254 33.21 -19.99 13.69
C LEU A 254 33.72 -18.76 14.43
N LEU A 255 34.31 -18.94 15.61
CA LEU A 255 34.95 -17.83 16.34
C LEU A 255 35.98 -17.11 15.45
N HIS A 256 36.82 -17.87 14.74
CA HIS A 256 37.84 -17.35 13.84
C HIS A 256 37.26 -16.78 12.54
N THR A 257 36.28 -17.44 11.92
CA THR A 257 35.60 -16.93 10.71
C THR A 257 34.98 -15.55 10.97
N PHE A 258 34.35 -15.37 12.13
CA PHE A 258 33.78 -14.09 12.52
C PHE A 258 34.85 -13.05 12.91
N GLU A 259 35.99 -13.48 13.47
CA GLU A 259 37.12 -12.60 13.76
C GLU A 259 37.64 -11.88 12.50
N GLU A 260 37.60 -12.53 11.33
CA GLU A 260 38.09 -11.94 10.06
C GLU A 260 37.41 -10.60 9.72
N TYR A 261 36.14 -10.45 10.10
CA TYR A 261 35.30 -9.29 9.80
C TYR A 261 34.94 -8.45 11.03
N ALA A 262 35.29 -8.91 12.24
CA ALA A 262 34.97 -8.26 13.51
C ALA A 262 35.49 -6.82 13.64
N PHE A 263 36.47 -6.43 12.83
CA PHE A 263 37.11 -5.12 12.84
C PHE A 263 36.77 -4.25 11.63
N SER A 264 35.73 -4.61 10.88
CA SER A 264 35.31 -3.94 9.65
C SER A 264 33.93 -3.35 9.86
N VAL A 265 33.89 -2.14 10.42
CA VAL A 265 32.64 -1.48 10.82
C VAL A 265 31.90 -1.03 9.58
N VAL A 266 30.67 -1.48 9.40
CA VAL A 266 29.81 -1.02 8.30
C VAL A 266 29.50 0.46 8.46
N ARG A 267 29.75 1.24 7.40
CA ARG A 267 29.49 2.69 7.33
C ARG A 267 28.42 3.04 6.31
N ASP A 268 28.38 2.32 5.19
CA ASP A 268 27.31 2.43 4.22
C ASP A 268 26.75 1.05 3.89
N SER A 269 25.47 1.02 3.54
CA SER A 269 24.77 -0.17 3.05
C SER A 269 23.81 0.23 1.95
N ARG A 270 23.87 -0.48 0.82
CA ARG A 270 23.11 -0.14 -0.38
C ARG A 270 22.48 -1.36 -1.03
N ALA A 271 21.19 -1.24 -1.34
CA ALA A 271 20.42 -2.15 -2.17
C ALA A 271 20.20 -1.45 -3.52
N GLU A 272 21.07 -1.76 -4.47
CA GLU A 272 20.98 -1.21 -5.83
C GLU A 272 20.27 -2.23 -6.72
N TYR A 273 19.22 -1.80 -7.42
CA TYR A 273 18.40 -2.67 -8.25
C TYR A 273 18.47 -2.31 -9.73
N SER A 274 18.13 -3.28 -10.57
CA SER A 274 17.92 -3.09 -12.00
C SER A 274 16.79 -3.99 -12.50
N VAL A 275 15.99 -3.47 -13.41
CA VAL A 275 14.88 -4.20 -14.06
C VAL A 275 15.24 -4.48 -15.51
N ASP A 276 15.19 -5.74 -15.91
CA ASP A 276 15.22 -6.14 -17.32
C ASP A 276 13.79 -6.23 -17.86
N HIS A 277 13.37 -5.23 -18.63
CA HIS A 277 12.03 -5.16 -19.19
C HIS A 277 11.74 -6.23 -20.25
N ASP A 278 12.75 -6.84 -20.87
CA ASP A 278 12.53 -7.90 -21.87
C ASP A 278 12.21 -9.25 -21.21
N THR A 279 12.71 -9.47 -19.99
CA THR A 279 12.61 -10.74 -19.28
C THR A 279 11.80 -10.65 -17.99
N GLY A 280 11.51 -9.45 -17.49
CA GLY A 280 10.91 -9.18 -16.19
C GLY A 280 11.85 -9.43 -15.01
N GLU A 281 13.14 -9.67 -15.25
CA GLU A 281 14.10 -9.97 -14.18
C GLU A 281 14.36 -8.73 -13.32
N VAL A 282 14.24 -8.88 -12.00
CA VAL A 282 14.58 -7.83 -11.02
C VAL A 282 15.81 -8.30 -10.25
N ARG A 283 16.94 -7.65 -10.52
CA ARG A 283 18.22 -7.96 -9.88
C ARG A 283 18.51 -6.93 -8.81
N THR A 284 18.85 -7.38 -7.60
CA THR A 284 19.24 -6.49 -6.48
C THR A 284 20.60 -6.87 -5.95
N VAL A 285 21.52 -5.92 -5.93
CA VAL A 285 22.85 -6.05 -5.32
C VAL A 285 22.83 -5.36 -3.97
N TYR A 286 23.07 -6.15 -2.92
CA TYR A 286 23.22 -5.67 -1.55
C TYR A 286 24.71 -5.54 -1.27
N SER A 287 25.18 -4.34 -0.96
CA SER A 287 26.59 -4.06 -0.71
C SER A 287 26.79 -3.28 0.59
N VAL A 288 27.97 -3.43 1.19
CA VAL A 288 28.41 -2.63 2.34
C VAL A 288 29.77 -2.00 2.10
N GLU A 289 29.94 -0.79 2.60
CA GLU A 289 31.25 -0.15 2.73
C GLU A 289 31.69 -0.21 4.20
N THR A 290 32.92 -0.64 4.45
CA THR A 290 33.43 -0.86 5.82
C THR A 290 34.65 -0.03 6.14
N GLU A 291 34.72 0.49 7.36
CA GLU A 291 35.91 1.13 7.92
C GLU A 291 36.73 0.13 8.76
N ALA A 292 38.00 -0.05 8.40
CA ALA A 292 38.93 -0.91 9.13
C ALA A 292 39.37 -0.29 10.47
N LYS A 293 39.11 -0.99 11.58
CA LYS A 293 39.52 -0.60 12.94
C LYS A 293 40.88 -1.15 13.36
N VAL A 294 41.44 -2.09 12.60
CA VAL A 294 42.80 -2.58 12.76
C VAL A 294 43.50 -2.68 11.41
N ALA A 295 44.83 -2.65 11.40
CA ALA A 295 45.60 -2.79 10.17
C ALA A 295 45.39 -4.18 9.56
N GLY A 296 44.92 -4.22 8.31
CA GLY A 296 44.67 -5.48 7.60
C GLY A 296 43.31 -6.13 7.87
N ALA A 297 42.37 -5.43 8.53
CA ALA A 297 40.98 -5.88 8.61
C ALA A 297 40.42 -6.16 7.20
N LYS A 298 39.65 -7.25 7.07
CA LYS A 298 39.11 -7.69 5.80
C LYS A 298 37.95 -6.78 5.40
N GLU A 299 37.96 -6.27 4.17
CA GLU A 299 36.84 -5.47 3.67
C GLU A 299 35.58 -6.33 3.54
N GLY A 300 34.44 -5.80 3.99
CA GLY A 300 33.16 -6.51 4.03
C GLY A 300 32.73 -6.94 5.43
N THR A 301 31.70 -7.77 5.50
CA THR A 301 31.06 -8.28 6.71
C THR A 301 30.67 -9.75 6.55
N ILE A 302 29.95 -10.31 7.53
CA ILE A 302 29.13 -11.50 7.34
C ILE A 302 27.68 -11.02 7.32
N PHE A 303 26.98 -11.25 6.22
CA PHE A 303 25.54 -11.00 6.13
C PHE A 303 24.77 -12.19 6.70
N ALA A 304 23.66 -11.93 7.37
CA ALA A 304 22.65 -12.91 7.71
C ALA A 304 21.43 -12.66 6.79
N LEU A 305 21.19 -13.57 5.86
CA LEU A 305 20.16 -13.43 4.82
C LEU A 305 18.86 -14.04 5.29
N TYR A 306 17.76 -13.31 5.14
CA TYR A 306 16.42 -13.84 5.36
C TYR A 306 16.02 -14.88 4.30
N PRO A 307 14.97 -15.69 4.53
CA PRO A 307 14.47 -16.65 3.55
C PRO A 307 14.24 -16.06 2.14
N HIS A 308 13.55 -14.92 2.02
CA HIS A 308 13.28 -14.27 0.73
C HIS A 308 14.57 -13.86 -0.03
N GLN A 309 15.68 -13.60 0.65
CA GLN A 309 16.96 -13.33 0.00
C GLN A 309 17.64 -14.64 -0.39
N SER A 310 17.78 -15.53 0.59
CA SER A 310 18.56 -16.75 0.44
C SER A 310 17.97 -17.75 -0.58
N ARG A 311 16.66 -17.72 -0.79
CA ARG A 311 15.96 -18.53 -1.81
C ARG A 311 16.16 -17.99 -3.24
N HIS A 312 16.54 -16.73 -3.35
CA HIS A 312 16.65 -16.00 -4.61
C HIS A 312 18.07 -15.54 -4.91
N LEU A 313 19.08 -16.12 -4.25
CA LEU A 313 20.48 -15.83 -4.51
C LEU A 313 20.89 -16.23 -5.93
N THR A 314 21.79 -15.44 -6.51
CA THR A 314 22.53 -15.94 -7.68
C THR A 314 23.45 -17.09 -7.30
N ALA A 315 23.78 -17.95 -8.29
CA ALA A 315 24.71 -19.05 -8.09
C ALA A 315 26.09 -18.61 -7.57
N ALA A 316 26.51 -17.37 -7.90
CA ALA A 316 27.78 -16.80 -7.43
C ALA A 316 27.74 -16.44 -5.93
N SER A 317 26.63 -15.91 -5.45
CA SER A 317 26.42 -15.62 -4.03
C SER A 317 26.12 -16.89 -3.21
N GLU A 318 25.32 -17.82 -3.74
CA GLU A 318 25.00 -19.09 -3.08
C GLU A 318 26.26 -19.92 -2.77
N ALA A 319 27.25 -19.92 -3.67
CA ALA A 319 28.51 -20.64 -3.49
C ALA A 319 29.38 -20.13 -2.32
N GLN A 320 29.03 -18.99 -1.72
CA GLN A 320 29.75 -18.35 -0.61
C GLN A 320 29.10 -18.60 0.75
N LEU A 321 27.92 -19.22 0.79
CA LEU A 321 27.21 -19.49 2.05
C LEU A 321 28.02 -20.37 3.00
N LEU A 322 27.93 -20.04 4.29
CA LEU A 322 28.36 -20.95 5.35
C LEU A 322 27.34 -22.10 5.52
N GLU A 323 27.77 -23.21 6.13
CA GLU A 323 26.88 -24.35 6.37
C GLU A 323 25.87 -24.06 7.48
N GLU A 324 26.24 -23.24 8.47
CA GLU A 324 25.43 -22.92 9.62
C GLU A 324 24.41 -21.80 9.37
N THR A 325 23.28 -21.88 10.08
CA THR A 325 22.20 -20.88 10.07
C THR A 325 21.97 -20.30 11.46
N ILE A 326 21.32 -19.14 11.54
CA ILE A 326 20.85 -18.55 12.80
C ILE A 326 19.32 -18.47 12.77
N PHE A 327 18.68 -19.14 13.72
CA PHE A 327 17.23 -19.11 13.88
C PHE A 327 16.71 -17.71 14.19
N THR A 328 15.59 -17.33 13.59
CA THR A 328 14.79 -16.15 13.97
C THR A 328 13.30 -16.45 13.84
N ILE A 329 12.45 -15.53 14.29
CA ILE A 329 10.99 -15.66 14.11
C ILE A 329 10.55 -15.63 12.64
N ARG A 330 11.39 -15.12 11.73
CA ARG A 330 11.16 -15.13 10.28
C ARG A 330 11.81 -16.33 9.58
N GLY A 331 12.12 -17.38 10.34
CA GLY A 331 12.83 -18.56 9.86
C GLY A 331 14.34 -18.45 10.03
N ASP A 332 15.04 -19.49 9.57
CA ASP A 332 16.49 -19.60 9.65
C ASP A 332 17.18 -18.63 8.67
N MET A 333 18.08 -17.80 9.19
CA MET A 333 18.92 -16.92 8.38
C MET A 333 20.19 -17.64 7.95
N LYS A 334 20.53 -17.60 6.66
CA LYS A 334 21.79 -18.15 6.14
C LYS A 334 22.90 -17.12 6.19
N LEU A 335 24.12 -17.54 6.48
CA LEU A 335 25.27 -16.65 6.64
C LEU A 335 26.11 -16.56 5.37
N LEU A 336 26.49 -15.35 4.96
CA LEU A 336 27.27 -15.07 3.76
C LEU A 336 28.40 -14.07 4.05
N PRO A 337 29.68 -14.50 4.12
CA PRO A 337 30.82 -13.60 4.26
C PRO A 337 31.14 -12.89 2.93
N GLY A 338 31.31 -11.56 2.97
CA GLY A 338 31.66 -10.76 1.79
C GLY A 338 31.36 -9.29 1.97
N ASN A 339 31.61 -8.48 0.94
CA ASN A 339 31.22 -7.08 0.88
C ASN A 339 29.93 -6.85 0.07
N GLU A 340 29.48 -7.85 -0.69
CA GLU A 340 28.23 -7.80 -1.43
C GLU A 340 27.61 -9.20 -1.65
N PHE A 341 26.30 -9.24 -1.89
CA PHE A 341 25.60 -10.39 -2.45
C PHE A 341 24.47 -9.93 -3.38
N GLU A 342 23.93 -10.86 -4.15
CA GLU A 342 22.96 -10.55 -5.19
C GLU A 342 21.77 -11.51 -5.17
N THR A 343 20.58 -10.94 -5.34
CA THR A 343 19.34 -11.68 -5.57
C THR A 343 18.77 -11.42 -6.96
N THR A 344 18.01 -12.39 -7.45
CA THR A 344 17.27 -12.31 -8.70
C THR A 344 15.83 -12.75 -8.47
N LEU A 345 14.90 -11.83 -8.69
CA LEU A 345 13.47 -12.04 -8.63
C LEU A 345 12.83 -11.90 -10.02
N GLN A 346 11.57 -12.29 -10.12
CA GLN A 346 10.81 -12.26 -11.36
C GLN A 346 9.57 -11.39 -11.19
N TYR A 347 9.51 -10.29 -11.93
CA TYR A 347 8.28 -9.52 -12.09
C TYR A 347 7.28 -10.32 -12.94
N THR A 348 6.01 -10.24 -12.55
CA THR A 348 4.92 -11.09 -13.10
C THR A 348 3.80 -10.30 -13.77
N GLY A 349 4.00 -9.01 -14.00
CA GLY A 349 3.01 -8.15 -14.64
C GLY A 349 1.90 -7.68 -13.69
N VAL A 350 1.31 -6.53 -14.02
CA VAL A 350 0.05 -6.03 -13.43
C VAL A 350 -0.91 -5.61 -14.53
N LEU A 351 -2.19 -5.41 -14.22
CA LEU A 351 -3.17 -4.87 -15.16
C LEU A 351 -3.88 -3.63 -14.57
N PRO A 352 -4.30 -2.64 -15.39
CA PRO A 352 -5.17 -1.55 -14.91
C PRO A 352 -6.54 -2.06 -14.45
N SER A 353 -7.04 -3.10 -15.09
CA SER A 353 -8.25 -3.85 -14.73
C SER A 353 -8.18 -5.24 -15.35
N LEU A 354 -8.94 -6.20 -14.82
CA LEU A 354 -9.13 -7.46 -15.54
C LEU A 354 -9.93 -7.20 -16.83
N PRO A 355 -9.74 -7.99 -17.91
CA PRO A 355 -10.60 -7.94 -19.07
C PRO A 355 -11.95 -8.63 -18.76
N ASN A 356 -13.05 -8.06 -19.24
CA ASN A 356 -14.39 -8.63 -19.13
C ASN A 356 -14.55 -9.85 -20.05
N VAL A 357 -14.45 -11.06 -19.49
CA VAL A 357 -14.53 -12.32 -20.24
C VAL A 357 -15.47 -13.30 -19.53
N GLY A 358 -16.43 -13.89 -20.27
CA GLY A 358 -17.36 -14.88 -19.71
C GLY A 358 -18.39 -14.33 -18.71
N THR A 359 -18.64 -13.03 -18.73
CA THR A 359 -19.56 -12.32 -17.82
C THR A 359 -20.91 -12.02 -18.49
N ASP A 360 -22.02 -12.08 -17.73
CA ASP A 360 -23.32 -11.57 -18.17
C ASP A 360 -23.28 -10.04 -18.15
N THR A 361 -23.24 -9.43 -19.33
CA THR A 361 -23.02 -7.99 -19.49
C THR A 361 -24.21 -7.16 -19.00
N ASP A 362 -25.44 -7.64 -19.17
CA ASP A 362 -26.63 -6.92 -18.70
C ASP A 362 -26.67 -6.89 -17.17
N ARG A 363 -26.33 -8.01 -16.51
CA ARG A 363 -26.26 -8.08 -15.05
C ARG A 363 -25.12 -7.22 -14.51
N LEU A 364 -23.94 -7.28 -15.13
CA LEU A 364 -22.80 -6.46 -14.76
C LEU A 364 -23.11 -4.96 -14.90
N HIS A 365 -23.77 -4.56 -15.99
CA HIS A 365 -24.23 -3.20 -16.22
C HIS A 365 -25.22 -2.74 -15.15
N GLY A 366 -26.18 -3.60 -14.75
CA GLY A 366 -27.06 -3.33 -13.63
C GLY A 366 -26.32 -3.03 -12.32
N TYR A 367 -25.28 -3.82 -12.00
CA TYR A 367 -24.46 -3.57 -10.81
C TYR A 367 -23.62 -2.29 -10.90
N LEU A 368 -23.16 -1.90 -12.09
CA LEU A 368 -22.50 -0.61 -12.28
C LEU A 368 -23.48 0.55 -12.02
N GLN A 369 -24.73 0.42 -12.48
CA GLN A 369 -25.75 1.43 -12.24
C GLN A 369 -26.09 1.55 -10.74
N GLU A 370 -26.14 0.44 -10.00
CA GLU A 370 -26.33 0.43 -8.54
C GLU A 370 -25.19 1.17 -7.80
N ALA A 371 -23.95 1.01 -8.25
CA ALA A 371 -22.76 1.55 -7.58
C ALA A 371 -22.67 3.09 -7.59
N GLN A 372 -23.47 3.79 -8.40
CA GLN A 372 -23.59 5.26 -8.35
C GLN A 372 -24.17 5.78 -7.02
N ALA A 373 -24.81 4.90 -6.23
CA ALA A 373 -25.33 5.26 -4.91
C ALA A 373 -24.27 5.19 -3.80
N ASP A 374 -23.08 4.67 -4.08
CA ASP A 374 -21.99 4.55 -3.12
C ASP A 374 -21.37 5.93 -2.81
N TYR A 375 -20.93 6.12 -1.56
CA TYR A 375 -20.31 7.36 -1.08
C TYR A 375 -19.20 7.03 -0.07
N PRO A 376 -18.21 7.91 0.14
CA PRO A 376 -17.14 7.68 1.12
C PRO A 376 -17.70 7.64 2.55
N THR A 377 -17.18 6.74 3.37
CA THR A 377 -17.64 6.48 4.75
C THR A 377 -16.98 7.35 5.82
N GLY A 378 -15.98 8.14 5.42
CA GLY A 378 -15.26 9.13 6.21
C GLY A 378 -14.65 10.16 5.27
N GLN A 379 -14.28 11.32 5.82
CA GLN A 379 -13.59 12.40 5.09
C GLN A 379 -12.06 12.29 5.19
N ASP A 380 -11.54 11.37 6.00
CA ASP A 380 -10.12 11.15 6.10
C ASP A 380 -9.55 10.51 4.82
N THR A 381 -8.24 10.65 4.65
CA THR A 381 -7.51 10.11 3.48
C THR A 381 -7.71 8.62 3.23
N TYR A 382 -7.96 7.79 4.26
CA TYR A 382 -8.13 6.34 4.08
C TYR A 382 -9.53 6.01 3.56
N GLU A 383 -10.58 6.48 4.24
CA GLU A 383 -11.96 6.19 3.84
C GLU A 383 -12.32 6.84 2.50
N LEU A 384 -11.82 8.05 2.23
CA LEU A 384 -11.90 8.65 0.89
C LEU A 384 -11.08 7.84 -0.12
N GLY A 385 -9.86 7.44 0.23
CA GLY A 385 -9.01 6.60 -0.63
C GLY A 385 -9.72 5.33 -1.08
N LYS A 386 -10.36 4.59 -0.17
CA LYS A 386 -11.15 3.40 -0.52
C LYS A 386 -12.26 3.71 -1.53
N TYR A 387 -12.92 4.86 -1.40
CA TYR A 387 -13.93 5.31 -2.35
C TYR A 387 -13.33 5.66 -3.72
N LEU A 388 -12.20 6.38 -3.76
CA LEU A 388 -11.46 6.67 -4.98
C LEU A 388 -11.04 5.36 -5.69
N GLY A 389 -10.51 4.40 -4.94
CA GLY A 389 -10.16 3.07 -5.46
C GLY A 389 -11.37 2.34 -6.04
N LYS A 390 -12.53 2.45 -5.41
CA LYS A 390 -13.79 1.88 -5.90
C LYS A 390 -14.18 2.44 -7.25
N LEU A 391 -14.27 3.78 -7.38
CA LEU A 391 -14.62 4.44 -8.63
C LEU A 391 -13.62 4.12 -9.74
N ALA A 392 -12.32 4.14 -9.43
CA ALA A 392 -11.26 3.79 -10.38
C ALA A 392 -11.27 2.33 -10.83
N ASN A 393 -11.87 1.42 -10.05
CA ASN A 393 -12.12 0.04 -10.46
C ASN A 393 -13.40 -0.09 -11.31
N LEU A 394 -14.40 0.77 -11.11
CA LEU A 394 -15.67 0.74 -11.84
C LEU A 394 -15.56 1.34 -13.25
N ALA A 395 -14.84 2.45 -13.40
CA ALA A 395 -14.66 3.13 -14.69
C ALA A 395 -14.20 2.20 -15.84
N PRO A 396 -13.15 1.37 -15.69
CA PRO A 396 -12.72 0.48 -16.77
C PRO A 396 -13.72 -0.66 -17.02
N ILE A 397 -14.52 -1.05 -16.01
CA ILE A 397 -15.58 -2.06 -16.19
C ILE A 397 -16.74 -1.44 -16.99
N ALA A 398 -17.08 -0.17 -16.74
CA ALA A 398 -18.08 0.57 -17.52
C ALA A 398 -17.66 0.74 -18.99
N ASP A 399 -16.39 1.05 -19.27
CA ASP A 399 -15.85 1.03 -20.63
C ASP A 399 -16.05 -0.34 -21.31
N GLN A 400 -15.70 -1.42 -20.59
CA GLN A 400 -15.75 -2.78 -21.11
C GLN A 400 -17.16 -3.31 -21.41
N VAL A 401 -18.21 -2.71 -20.82
CA VAL A 401 -19.61 -3.02 -21.16
C VAL A 401 -20.21 -2.07 -22.21
N GLY A 402 -19.47 -1.03 -22.62
CA GLY A 402 -19.91 -0.05 -23.62
C GLY A 402 -20.73 1.12 -23.06
N ASP A 403 -20.66 1.37 -21.74
CA ASP A 403 -21.30 2.54 -21.11
C ASP A 403 -20.26 3.63 -20.82
N GLU A 404 -19.78 4.24 -21.90
CA GLU A 404 -18.77 5.32 -21.85
C GLU A 404 -19.24 6.51 -21.00
N ALA A 405 -20.53 6.86 -21.06
CA ALA A 405 -21.08 7.97 -20.28
C ALA A 405 -21.01 7.70 -18.77
N LEU A 406 -21.30 6.47 -18.34
CA LEU A 406 -21.14 6.08 -16.94
C LEU A 406 -19.65 6.04 -16.54
N ALA A 407 -18.78 5.51 -17.40
CA ALA A 407 -17.35 5.48 -17.16
C ALA A 407 -16.77 6.89 -16.96
N ASP A 408 -17.15 7.82 -17.83
CA ASP A 408 -16.77 9.24 -17.74
C ASP A 408 -17.31 9.88 -16.46
N SER A 409 -18.55 9.56 -16.04
CA SER A 409 -19.10 10.09 -14.79
C SER A 409 -18.29 9.67 -13.55
N PHE A 410 -17.79 8.44 -13.52
CA PHE A 410 -16.89 8.00 -12.44
C PHE A 410 -15.55 8.73 -12.49
N ARG A 411 -14.97 8.93 -13.68
CA ARG A 411 -13.72 9.71 -13.83
C ARG A 411 -13.89 11.19 -13.48
N ASP A 412 -15.04 11.78 -13.81
CA ASP A 412 -15.39 13.15 -13.45
C ASP A 412 -15.43 13.32 -11.94
N GLU A 413 -16.01 12.35 -11.23
CA GLU A 413 -16.02 12.34 -9.77
C GLU A 413 -14.61 12.16 -9.19
N LEU A 414 -13.80 11.24 -9.74
CA LEU A 414 -12.39 11.11 -9.36
C LEU A 414 -11.63 12.43 -9.53
N ARG A 415 -11.78 13.10 -10.68
CA ARG A 415 -11.17 14.41 -10.92
C ARG A 415 -11.64 15.41 -9.88
N ALA A 416 -12.95 15.55 -9.66
CA ALA A 416 -13.47 16.53 -8.71
C ALA A 416 -12.89 16.34 -7.30
N GLN A 417 -12.77 15.09 -6.83
CA GLN A 417 -12.20 14.80 -5.52
C GLN A 417 -10.68 15.07 -5.47
N LEU A 418 -9.92 14.63 -6.48
CA LEU A 418 -8.48 14.89 -6.51
C LEU A 418 -8.18 16.38 -6.66
N GLU A 419 -8.86 17.10 -7.56
CA GLU A 419 -8.63 18.53 -7.78
C GLU A 419 -8.96 19.37 -6.54
N ASP A 420 -9.89 18.93 -5.68
CA ASP A 420 -10.08 19.52 -4.35
C ASP A 420 -8.86 19.23 -3.47
N TRP A 421 -8.52 17.95 -3.25
CA TRP A 421 -7.44 17.55 -2.32
C TRP A 421 -6.05 18.08 -2.68
N LEU A 422 -5.75 18.20 -3.97
CA LEU A 422 -4.45 18.63 -4.47
C LEU A 422 -4.27 20.16 -4.47
N VAL A 423 -5.25 20.93 -3.98
CA VAL A 423 -5.15 22.39 -3.79
C VAL A 423 -5.26 22.72 -2.31
N ALA A 424 -4.28 23.38 -1.72
CA ALA A 424 -4.30 23.71 -0.30
C ALA A 424 -5.16 24.94 0.05
N THR A 425 -5.58 25.75 -0.91
CA THR A 425 -6.35 26.99 -0.67
C THR A 425 -7.81 26.94 -1.16
N ASP A 426 -8.68 27.68 -0.49
CA ASP A 426 -10.06 27.95 -0.93
C ASP A 426 -10.12 28.95 -2.11
N GLU A 427 -11.32 29.20 -2.64
CA GLU A 427 -11.55 30.15 -3.75
C GLU A 427 -11.11 31.60 -3.44
N ASP A 428 -10.98 31.96 -2.17
CA ASP A 428 -10.52 33.28 -1.72
C ASP A 428 -9.00 33.33 -1.49
N GLY A 429 -8.29 32.22 -1.75
CA GLY A 429 -6.84 32.07 -1.56
C GLY A 429 -6.42 31.91 -0.09
N ARG A 430 -7.33 31.47 0.79
CA ARG A 430 -7.00 31.15 2.19
C ARG A 430 -6.73 29.66 2.33
N LEU A 431 -5.85 29.30 3.25
CA LEU A 431 -5.58 27.90 3.56
C LEU A 431 -6.88 27.17 3.99
N LYS A 432 -7.15 26.03 3.35
CA LYS A 432 -8.29 25.18 3.71
C LYS A 432 -8.08 24.54 5.08
N SER A 433 -9.18 24.12 5.68
CA SER A 433 -9.24 23.49 7.00
C SER A 433 -9.42 21.96 6.93
N GLU A 434 -9.60 21.43 5.72
CA GLU A 434 -9.78 20.03 5.37
C GLU A 434 -9.51 19.84 3.86
N ASN A 435 -9.48 18.58 3.42
CA ASN A 435 -9.17 18.16 2.06
C ASN A 435 -7.91 18.82 1.50
N LEU A 436 -6.81 18.79 2.24
CA LEU A 436 -5.55 19.37 1.76
C LEU A 436 -4.34 18.54 2.20
N PHE A 437 -3.22 18.81 1.54
CA PHE A 437 -1.91 18.33 1.95
C PHE A 437 -1.06 19.44 2.58
N TYR A 438 -0.40 19.12 3.69
CA TYR A 438 0.51 19.99 4.43
C TYR A 438 1.89 19.35 4.53
N TYR A 439 2.94 20.11 4.22
CA TYR A 439 4.32 19.64 4.35
C TYR A 439 4.86 19.96 5.75
N ASN A 440 5.03 18.92 6.57
CA ASN A 440 5.70 19.04 7.86
C ASN A 440 7.22 19.08 7.63
N GLU A 441 7.81 20.29 7.71
CA GLU A 441 9.25 20.51 7.47
C GLU A 441 10.14 19.83 8.53
N ASN A 442 9.63 19.64 9.76
CA ASN A 442 10.43 19.06 10.85
C ASN A 442 10.89 17.63 10.53
N TRP A 443 9.98 16.79 10.03
CA TRP A 443 10.27 15.43 9.60
C TRP A 443 10.58 15.34 8.11
N GLY A 444 10.09 16.27 7.29
CA GLY A 444 10.12 16.18 5.83
C GLY A 444 9.12 15.17 5.33
N THR A 445 7.83 15.45 5.49
CA THR A 445 6.74 14.56 5.07
C THR A 445 5.47 15.34 4.70
N LEU A 446 4.69 14.80 3.75
CA LEU A 446 3.43 15.36 3.32
C LEU A 446 2.26 14.68 4.04
N LEU A 447 1.46 15.46 4.77
CA LEU A 447 0.37 15.00 5.62
C LEU A 447 -0.98 15.44 5.03
N GLY A 448 -1.88 14.50 4.76
CA GLY A 448 -3.24 14.79 4.33
C GLY A 448 -4.21 14.99 5.50
N TYR A 449 -5.04 16.03 5.44
CA TYR A 449 -6.07 16.31 6.45
C TYR A 449 -7.47 16.35 5.82
N HIS A 450 -8.49 15.67 6.36
CA HIS A 450 -8.45 14.93 7.64
C HIS A 450 -7.61 13.66 7.62
N ALA A 451 -6.98 13.38 8.76
CA ALA A 451 -6.14 12.23 8.99
C ALA A 451 -6.86 11.17 9.82
N ALA A 452 -6.48 9.92 9.63
CA ALA A 452 -6.88 8.75 10.41
C ALA A 452 -5.72 7.74 10.50
N HIS A 453 -5.87 6.70 11.34
CA HIS A 453 -4.90 5.60 11.48
C HIS A 453 -3.46 6.00 11.88
N GLY A 454 -3.30 7.22 12.40
CA GLY A 454 -2.01 7.80 12.73
C GLY A 454 -1.27 8.40 11.53
N SER A 455 -1.91 8.53 10.36
CA SER A 455 -1.25 9.04 9.14
C SER A 455 -0.55 10.38 9.36
N ALA A 456 -1.16 11.35 10.04
CA ALA A 456 -0.47 12.58 10.41
C ALA A 456 0.40 12.43 11.67
N VAL A 457 -0.24 12.18 12.82
CA VAL A 457 0.41 12.21 14.16
C VAL A 457 1.49 11.14 14.38
N ARG A 458 1.52 10.09 13.54
CA ARG A 458 2.53 9.02 13.58
C ARG A 458 3.24 8.78 12.25
N ILE A 459 2.85 9.46 11.16
CA ILE A 459 3.40 9.23 9.82
C ILE A 459 3.15 7.78 9.37
N ASN A 460 1.96 7.27 9.69
CA ASN A 460 1.56 5.90 9.40
C ASN A 460 0.95 5.77 8.00
N ASP A 461 1.11 4.61 7.39
CA ASP A 461 0.19 4.13 6.35
C ASP A 461 0.11 5.00 5.08
N HIS A 462 1.11 5.85 4.81
CA HIS A 462 1.10 6.73 3.63
C HIS A 462 1.01 5.97 2.31
N HIS A 463 1.68 4.81 2.18
CA HIS A 463 1.52 3.93 1.02
C HIS A 463 0.09 3.37 0.93
N PHE A 464 -0.53 2.97 2.05
CA PHE A 464 -1.91 2.50 2.04
C PHE A 464 -2.88 3.59 1.59
N HIS A 465 -2.77 4.80 2.16
CA HIS A 465 -3.67 5.92 1.88
C HIS A 465 -3.42 6.48 0.48
N TYR A 466 -2.18 6.94 0.22
CA TYR A 466 -1.84 7.66 -1.01
C TYR A 466 -1.79 6.71 -2.21
N GLY A 467 -1.59 5.40 -2.00
CA GLY A 467 -1.76 4.39 -3.03
C GLY A 467 -3.15 4.43 -3.70
N TYR A 468 -4.20 4.78 -2.96
CA TYR A 468 -5.54 4.99 -3.55
C TYR A 468 -5.68 6.32 -4.31
N PHE A 469 -5.01 7.38 -3.87
CA PHE A 469 -4.96 8.64 -4.64
C PHE A 469 -4.24 8.42 -5.97
N VAL A 470 -3.11 7.70 -5.96
CA VAL A 470 -2.38 7.32 -7.17
C VAL A 470 -3.22 6.39 -8.04
N LYS A 471 -4.03 5.47 -7.46
CA LYS A 471 -4.97 4.65 -8.25
C LYS A 471 -5.94 5.52 -9.05
N ALA A 472 -6.55 6.51 -8.41
CA ALA A 472 -7.48 7.41 -9.07
C ALA A 472 -6.79 8.22 -10.17
N ALA A 473 -5.60 8.77 -9.88
CA ALA A 473 -4.81 9.52 -10.84
C ALA A 473 -4.42 8.65 -12.05
N ALA A 474 -3.97 7.41 -11.84
CA ALA A 474 -3.61 6.50 -12.91
C ALA A 474 -4.80 6.15 -13.82
N GLU A 475 -6.01 5.97 -13.27
CA GLU A 475 -7.20 5.72 -14.08
C GLU A 475 -7.69 6.96 -14.86
N ILE A 476 -7.49 8.17 -14.31
CA ILE A 476 -7.70 9.41 -15.06
C ILE A 476 -6.67 9.50 -16.19
N ALA A 477 -5.38 9.35 -15.89
CA ALA A 477 -4.29 9.46 -16.85
C ALA A 477 -4.39 8.45 -18.00
N ARG A 478 -4.93 7.25 -17.74
CA ARG A 478 -5.18 6.22 -18.76
C ARG A 478 -6.07 6.70 -19.91
N VAL A 479 -6.98 7.65 -19.66
CA VAL A 479 -7.96 8.16 -20.64
C VAL A 479 -7.78 9.65 -20.95
N HIS A 480 -7.25 10.42 -19.98
CA HIS A 480 -7.01 11.86 -20.03
C HIS A 480 -5.54 12.16 -19.68
N PRO A 481 -4.59 11.78 -20.54
CA PRO A 481 -3.16 11.97 -20.26
C PRO A 481 -2.80 13.45 -20.05
N GLU A 482 -3.54 14.39 -20.65
CA GLU A 482 -3.33 15.82 -20.44
C GLU A 482 -3.55 16.27 -19.00
N TRP A 483 -4.44 15.61 -18.25
CA TRP A 483 -4.68 15.94 -16.84
C TRP A 483 -3.45 15.65 -15.98
N ALA A 484 -2.68 14.63 -16.38
CA ALA A 484 -1.51 14.13 -15.69
C ALA A 484 -0.20 14.86 -16.03
N ASN A 485 -0.24 15.92 -16.85
CA ASN A 485 0.95 16.74 -17.09
C ASN A 485 1.42 17.44 -15.80
N ASP A 486 2.72 17.69 -15.69
CA ASP A 486 3.33 18.38 -14.55
C ASP A 486 2.75 19.79 -14.33
N GLU A 487 2.48 20.53 -15.40
CA GLU A 487 1.87 21.86 -15.31
C GLU A 487 0.40 21.83 -14.86
N ASP A 488 -0.23 20.66 -14.92
CA ASP A 488 -1.61 20.42 -14.51
C ASP A 488 -1.61 19.74 -13.13
N TRP A 489 -1.94 18.46 -13.01
CA TRP A 489 -2.06 17.78 -11.71
C TRP A 489 -0.98 16.74 -11.45
N GLY A 490 -0.19 16.38 -12.47
CA GLY A 490 0.84 15.33 -12.38
C GLY A 490 1.85 15.59 -11.29
N ALA A 491 2.36 16.82 -11.20
CA ALA A 491 3.42 17.16 -10.25
C ALA A 491 2.97 17.04 -8.77
N MET A 492 1.67 17.22 -8.47
CA MET A 492 1.14 16.98 -7.12
C MET A 492 0.98 15.49 -6.82
N ILE A 493 0.61 14.68 -7.82
CA ILE A 493 0.59 13.21 -7.69
C ILE A 493 2.01 12.69 -7.46
N ASP A 494 2.99 13.18 -8.24
CA ASP A 494 4.39 12.81 -8.04
C ASP A 494 4.92 13.27 -6.68
N LEU A 495 4.45 14.41 -6.14
CA LEU A 495 4.78 14.84 -4.79
C LEU A 495 4.28 13.86 -3.72
N LEU A 496 3.05 13.33 -3.87
CA LEU A 496 2.53 12.27 -3.00
C LEU A 496 3.36 10.99 -3.12
N ILE A 497 3.70 10.58 -4.35
CA ILE A 497 4.53 9.40 -4.63
C ILE A 497 5.91 9.54 -3.97
N ARG A 498 6.54 10.70 -4.10
CA ARG A 498 7.83 11.00 -3.49
C ARG A 498 7.77 10.88 -1.96
N ASP A 499 6.68 11.30 -1.32
CA ASP A 499 6.58 11.18 0.14
C ASP A 499 6.71 9.72 0.65
N PHE A 500 6.06 8.75 0.00
CA PHE A 500 6.12 7.35 0.45
C PHE A 500 7.16 6.48 -0.27
N ALA A 501 7.65 6.91 -1.44
CA ALA A 501 8.53 6.13 -2.32
C ALA A 501 9.57 6.97 -3.09
N ALA A 502 10.13 8.02 -2.46
CA ALA A 502 11.20 8.85 -3.03
C ALA A 502 12.44 8.05 -3.48
N GLY A 503 13.11 8.59 -4.50
CA GLY A 503 14.48 8.21 -4.87
C GLY A 503 15.52 8.72 -3.87
N ARG A 504 16.81 8.44 -4.11
CA ARG A 504 17.89 8.75 -3.15
C ARG A 504 18.20 10.23 -3.01
N ASP A 505 18.07 10.99 -4.11
CA ASP A 505 18.46 12.40 -4.19
C ASP A 505 17.29 13.37 -3.98
N ASP A 506 16.23 12.94 -3.29
CA ASP A 506 15.08 13.79 -2.97
C ASP A 506 15.42 14.77 -1.83
N ASP A 507 15.13 16.04 -2.04
CA ASP A 507 15.43 17.11 -1.08
C ASP A 507 14.34 17.28 -0.01
N MET A 508 13.13 16.76 -0.26
CA MET A 508 11.97 16.91 0.60
C MET A 508 11.66 15.67 1.42
N PHE A 509 12.02 14.47 0.93
CA PHE A 509 11.60 13.20 1.51
C PHE A 509 12.75 12.21 1.67
N PRO A 510 12.71 11.31 2.67
CA PRO A 510 13.71 10.25 2.82
C PRO A 510 13.53 9.18 1.74
N TYR A 511 14.65 8.61 1.28
CA TYR A 511 14.69 7.49 0.32
C TYR A 511 13.73 6.37 0.72
N LEU A 512 12.81 5.96 -0.15
CA LEU A 512 11.88 4.84 0.04
C LEU A 512 11.32 4.76 1.48
N ARG A 513 10.60 5.81 1.92
CA ARG A 513 10.09 5.94 3.30
C ARG A 513 9.52 4.61 3.83
N MET A 514 8.57 4.03 3.10
CA MET A 514 7.82 2.87 3.61
C MET A 514 8.60 1.57 3.51
N PHE A 515 9.50 1.43 2.53
CA PHE A 515 10.08 0.15 2.15
C PHE A 515 11.42 -0.10 2.85
N ASP A 516 11.58 -1.27 3.49
CA ASP A 516 12.86 -1.74 4.01
C ASP A 516 13.51 -2.71 3.01
N PRO A 517 14.58 -2.29 2.29
CA PRO A 517 15.17 -3.08 1.21
C PRO A 517 15.71 -4.45 1.66
N TYR A 518 16.12 -4.56 2.92
CA TYR A 518 16.74 -5.78 3.43
C TYR A 518 15.74 -6.71 4.09
N SER A 519 14.75 -6.17 4.81
CA SER A 519 13.63 -6.98 5.32
C SER A 519 12.70 -7.45 4.20
N GLY A 520 12.71 -6.74 3.07
CA GLY A 520 12.01 -7.10 1.82
C GLY A 520 10.56 -6.65 1.76
N HIS A 521 10.07 -5.90 2.74
CA HIS A 521 8.69 -5.44 2.80
C HIS A 521 8.61 -4.05 3.45
N SER A 522 7.43 -3.46 3.36
CA SER A 522 7.12 -2.16 3.92
C SER A 522 6.81 -2.19 5.41
N TRP A 523 7.05 -1.07 6.09
CA TRP A 523 6.68 -0.84 7.47
C TRP A 523 5.62 0.25 7.57
N ALA A 524 4.52 -0.07 8.24
CA ALA A 524 3.33 0.77 8.30
C ALA A 524 3.47 1.92 9.30
N ASP A 525 4.08 1.69 10.47
CA ASP A 525 4.16 2.71 11.52
C ASP A 525 5.39 3.62 11.36
N GLY A 526 5.18 4.94 11.31
CA GLY A 526 6.27 5.89 11.09
C GLY A 526 7.27 5.98 12.24
N LEU A 527 6.80 5.74 13.47
CA LEU A 527 7.54 5.97 14.71
C LEU A 527 8.17 4.70 15.30
N ALA A 528 7.63 3.51 15.01
CA ALA A 528 8.05 2.20 15.51
C ALA A 528 8.16 2.09 17.05
N THR A 529 7.39 2.87 17.81
CA THR A 529 7.47 2.96 19.28
C THR A 529 6.79 1.78 20.00
N PHE A 530 7.19 0.56 19.66
CA PHE A 530 6.69 -0.69 20.26
C PHE A 530 7.85 -1.63 20.59
N ASP A 531 7.74 -2.38 21.69
CA ASP A 531 8.74 -3.40 22.05
C ASP A 531 8.78 -4.61 21.10
N SER A 532 7.90 -4.66 20.09
CA SER A 532 7.97 -5.65 18.99
C SER A 532 8.60 -5.09 17.72
N GLY A 533 9.15 -3.87 17.77
CA GLY A 533 9.64 -3.13 16.61
C GLY A 533 8.49 -2.57 15.76
N ASN A 534 8.77 -2.35 14.47
CA ASN A 534 7.77 -1.88 13.51
C ASN A 534 6.84 -3.02 13.07
N ASN A 535 5.76 -2.70 12.36
CA ASN A 535 4.73 -3.66 11.90
C ASN A 535 4.19 -3.34 10.50
N GLN A 536 3.59 -4.35 9.86
CA GLN A 536 2.71 -4.20 8.71
C GLN A 536 1.57 -5.21 8.79
N GLU A 537 0.33 -4.74 8.66
CA GLU A 537 -0.88 -5.56 8.61
C GLU A 537 -1.28 -5.87 7.16
N SER A 538 -1.70 -4.85 6.42
CA SER A 538 -2.26 -4.98 5.06
C SER A 538 -1.16 -4.99 4.00
N SER A 539 -0.46 -6.13 3.84
CA SER A 539 0.57 -6.23 2.80
C SER A 539 0.02 -6.06 1.38
N SER A 540 -1.26 -6.39 1.18
CA SER A 540 -1.95 -6.19 -0.09
C SER A 540 -2.20 -4.71 -0.41
N GLU A 541 -2.37 -3.83 0.59
CA GLU A 541 -2.46 -2.39 0.33
C GLU A 541 -1.09 -1.77 -0.01
N ALA A 542 0.02 -2.33 0.49
CA ALA A 542 1.35 -1.98 -0.02
C ALA A 542 1.51 -2.40 -1.49
N MET A 543 1.14 -3.65 -1.82
CA MET A 543 1.15 -4.16 -3.20
C MET A 543 0.22 -3.37 -4.13
N HIS A 544 -0.91 -2.88 -3.61
CA HIS A 544 -1.80 -1.97 -4.32
C HIS A 544 -1.10 -0.65 -4.64
N ALA A 545 -0.44 -0.02 -3.66
CA ALA A 545 0.34 1.20 -3.89
C ALA A 545 1.40 1.01 -4.98
N TRP A 546 2.19 -0.07 -4.91
CA TRP A 546 3.22 -0.39 -5.91
C TRP A 546 2.64 -0.67 -7.29
N THR A 547 1.50 -1.36 -7.35
CA THR A 547 0.77 -1.53 -8.61
C THR A 547 0.41 -0.18 -9.21
N ASN A 548 -0.09 0.76 -8.40
CA ASN A 548 -0.56 2.04 -8.92
C ASN A 548 0.58 2.97 -9.33
N LEU A 549 1.76 2.84 -8.70
CA LEU A 549 2.98 3.48 -9.20
C LEU A 549 3.35 2.97 -10.60
N ILE A 550 3.28 1.66 -10.86
CA ILE A 550 3.53 1.07 -12.18
C ILE A 550 2.54 1.63 -13.20
N LEU A 551 1.24 1.66 -12.87
CA LEU A 551 0.20 2.14 -13.77
C LEU A 551 0.33 3.64 -14.05
N TRP A 552 0.64 4.45 -13.04
CA TRP A 552 0.92 5.87 -13.19
C TRP A 552 2.14 6.11 -14.07
N ALA A 553 3.25 5.44 -13.79
CA ALA A 553 4.48 5.55 -14.56
C ALA A 553 4.32 5.14 -16.02
N GLU A 554 3.53 4.12 -16.32
CA GLU A 554 3.17 3.74 -17.70
C GLU A 554 2.30 4.82 -18.38
N ALA A 555 1.35 5.41 -17.66
CA ALA A 555 0.47 6.44 -18.21
C ALA A 555 1.18 7.78 -18.44
N THR A 556 2.18 8.12 -17.62
CA THR A 556 2.97 9.37 -17.72
C THR A 556 4.32 9.17 -18.41
N ASN A 557 4.68 7.94 -18.77
CA ASN A 557 5.94 7.56 -19.40
C ASN A 557 7.17 7.96 -18.54
N ASP A 558 7.11 7.69 -17.23
CA ASP A 558 8.21 7.82 -16.29
C ASP A 558 8.94 6.49 -16.07
N SER A 559 10.04 6.27 -16.79
CA SER A 559 10.81 5.03 -16.69
C SER A 559 11.51 4.84 -15.34
N GLU A 560 11.89 5.93 -14.65
CA GLU A 560 12.62 5.81 -13.38
C GLU A 560 11.66 5.39 -12.26
N LEU A 561 10.46 5.99 -12.23
CA LEU A 561 9.40 5.55 -11.33
C LEU A 561 8.95 4.12 -11.66
N LEU A 562 8.86 3.76 -12.95
CA LEU A 562 8.48 2.41 -13.37
C LEU A 562 9.44 1.35 -12.81
N ASP A 563 10.76 1.54 -12.98
CA ASP A 563 11.78 0.60 -12.47
C ASP A 563 11.70 0.49 -10.94
N ARG A 564 11.58 1.62 -10.25
CA ARG A 564 11.42 1.67 -8.80
C ARG A 564 10.17 0.92 -8.34
N ALA A 565 9.04 1.14 -9.00
CA ALA A 565 7.78 0.52 -8.66
C ALA A 565 7.78 -1.00 -8.92
N ILE A 566 8.39 -1.46 -10.02
CA ILE A 566 8.58 -2.89 -10.31
C ILE A 566 9.48 -3.54 -9.26
N TYR A 567 10.57 -2.87 -8.85
CA TYR A 567 11.44 -3.34 -7.78
C TYR A 567 10.67 -3.50 -6.46
N LEU A 568 9.89 -2.49 -6.06
CA LEU A 568 9.09 -2.50 -4.83
C LEU A 568 8.05 -3.61 -4.86
N TYR A 569 7.24 -3.69 -5.92
CA TYR A 569 6.22 -4.73 -6.09
C TYR A 569 6.82 -6.14 -6.01
N THR A 570 7.91 -6.38 -6.75
CA THR A 570 8.49 -7.71 -6.89
C THR A 570 9.18 -8.17 -5.60
N THR A 571 9.85 -7.25 -4.90
CA THR A 571 10.53 -7.56 -3.64
C THR A 571 9.52 -7.75 -2.51
N GLU A 572 8.51 -6.88 -2.39
CA GLU A 572 7.42 -7.01 -1.42
C GLU A 572 6.67 -8.34 -1.61
N MET A 573 6.37 -8.73 -2.86
CA MET A 573 5.79 -10.04 -3.18
C MET A 573 6.61 -11.21 -2.63
N SER A 574 7.94 -11.16 -2.75
CA SER A 574 8.81 -12.23 -2.25
C SER A 574 8.73 -12.35 -0.73
N ALA A 575 8.68 -11.24 0.00
CA ALA A 575 8.54 -11.20 1.44
C ALA A 575 7.13 -11.64 1.92
N ILE A 576 6.08 -11.26 1.18
CA ILE A 576 4.70 -11.68 1.48
C ILE A 576 4.57 -13.20 1.45
N ASN A 577 5.10 -13.83 0.39
CA ASN A 577 5.05 -15.28 0.22
C ASN A 577 5.77 -16.04 1.34
N GLU A 578 6.80 -15.45 1.95
CA GLU A 578 7.52 -16.03 3.08
C GLU A 578 6.80 -15.73 4.40
N TYR A 579 6.66 -14.45 4.78
CA TYR A 579 6.37 -14.07 6.17
C TYR A 579 4.89 -13.96 6.49
N PHE A 580 4.06 -13.66 5.49
CA PHE A 580 2.61 -13.58 5.67
C PHE A 580 1.97 -14.92 5.35
N PHE A 581 2.41 -15.55 4.25
CA PHE A 581 1.77 -16.75 3.71
C PHE A 581 2.48 -18.05 4.06
N ASP A 582 3.79 -18.03 4.28
CA ASP A 582 4.63 -19.23 4.42
C ASP A 582 4.29 -20.29 3.37
N VAL A 583 4.35 -19.89 2.09
CA VAL A 583 3.95 -20.76 0.97
C VAL A 583 4.81 -22.02 0.90
N TYR A 584 6.01 -21.98 1.49
CA TYR A 584 6.98 -23.08 1.54
C TYR A 584 6.85 -23.98 2.78
N ASP A 585 6.04 -23.61 3.78
CA ASP A 585 5.84 -24.36 5.04
C ASP A 585 7.17 -24.57 5.80
N GLU A 586 7.97 -23.50 5.90
CA GLU A 586 9.33 -23.50 6.46
C GLU A 586 9.51 -22.49 7.62
N ILE A 587 8.55 -21.59 7.86
CA ILE A 587 8.70 -20.47 8.81
C ILE A 587 7.78 -20.62 10.02
N HIS A 588 6.48 -20.86 9.81
CA HIS A 588 5.52 -20.92 10.88
C HIS A 588 5.79 -22.15 11.77
N PRO A 589 5.83 -22.01 13.11
CA PRO A 589 5.99 -23.17 13.99
C PRO A 589 4.81 -24.13 13.85
N GLU A 590 5.03 -25.45 13.90
CA GLU A 590 3.98 -26.48 13.77
C GLU A 590 2.79 -26.28 14.74
N ALA A 591 3.00 -25.63 15.88
CA ALA A 591 1.96 -25.32 16.85
C ALA A 591 1.00 -24.21 16.38
N TYR A 592 1.45 -23.32 15.50
CA TYR A 592 0.63 -22.30 14.85
C TYR A 592 -0.33 -22.99 13.87
N LYS A 593 -1.58 -22.53 13.82
CA LYS A 593 -2.66 -23.20 13.08
C LYS A 593 -3.28 -22.37 11.96
N PRO A 594 -3.40 -21.04 12.05
CA PRO A 594 -3.77 -20.25 10.89
C PRO A 594 -2.76 -20.45 9.75
N GLU A 595 -3.24 -20.38 8.53
CA GLU A 595 -2.42 -20.48 7.30
C GLU A 595 -1.99 -19.09 6.81
N ILE A 596 -2.05 -18.09 7.69
CA ILE A 596 -1.64 -16.71 7.41
C ILE A 596 -1.21 -16.03 8.70
N VAL A 597 -0.17 -15.20 8.61
CA VAL A 597 0.13 -14.15 9.60
C VAL A 597 -0.51 -12.87 9.09
N THR A 598 -1.37 -12.29 9.92
CA THR A 598 -2.12 -11.07 9.59
C THR A 598 -1.26 -9.83 9.80
N ILE A 599 -0.48 -9.78 10.88
CA ILE A 599 0.41 -8.66 11.19
C ILE A 599 1.82 -9.20 11.40
N ASN A 600 2.74 -8.82 10.53
CA ASN A 600 4.16 -9.07 10.71
C ASN A 600 4.82 -7.93 11.47
N TRP A 601 5.60 -8.27 12.49
CA TRP A 601 6.41 -7.32 13.24
C TRP A 601 7.90 -7.57 13.02
N GLY A 602 8.75 -6.71 13.61
CA GLY A 602 10.16 -7.04 13.81
C GLY A 602 10.32 -8.28 14.68
N GLY A 603 9.60 -8.34 15.81
CA GLY A 603 9.82 -9.35 16.85
C GLY A 603 8.74 -10.39 17.09
N LYS A 604 7.63 -10.34 16.35
CA LYS A 604 6.48 -11.24 16.51
C LYS A 604 5.67 -11.38 15.22
N MET A 605 4.78 -12.36 15.21
CA MET A 605 3.81 -12.59 14.14
C MET A 605 2.44 -12.82 14.77
N ASP A 606 1.41 -12.12 14.29
CA ASP A 606 0.06 -12.25 14.83
C ASP A 606 -0.95 -12.70 13.76
N HIS A 607 -1.85 -13.59 14.16
CA HIS A 607 -3.18 -13.72 13.57
C HIS A 607 -4.16 -12.84 14.35
N ALA A 608 -4.11 -11.54 14.13
CA ALA A 608 -4.94 -10.53 14.79
C ALA A 608 -5.08 -9.31 13.88
N THR A 609 -5.97 -8.38 14.23
CA THR A 609 -6.13 -7.12 13.49
C THR A 609 -6.01 -5.91 14.41
N TRP A 610 -5.71 -4.75 13.85
CA TRP A 610 -5.65 -3.48 14.59
C TRP A 610 -7.00 -3.01 15.15
N TRP A 611 -8.11 -3.51 14.60
CA TRP A 611 -9.46 -3.34 15.14
C TRP A 611 -10.07 -4.67 15.59
N HIS A 612 -11.19 -4.63 16.31
CA HIS A 612 -11.93 -5.85 16.65
C HIS A 612 -12.62 -6.42 15.40
N SER A 613 -12.19 -7.60 14.96
CA SER A 613 -12.66 -8.26 13.74
C SER A 613 -13.02 -9.73 13.94
N GLY A 614 -13.75 -10.31 12.99
CA GLY A 614 -14.07 -11.73 12.91
C GLY A 614 -12.98 -12.59 12.26
N MET A 615 -13.37 -13.73 11.68
CA MET A 615 -12.42 -14.73 11.16
C MET A 615 -11.93 -14.38 9.76
N VAL A 616 -12.84 -13.93 8.88
CA VAL A 616 -12.52 -13.60 7.48
C VAL A 616 -11.54 -12.44 7.41
N GLU A 617 -11.74 -11.39 8.21
CA GLU A 617 -10.96 -10.16 8.13
C GLU A 617 -9.48 -10.40 8.44
N LYS A 618 -9.16 -11.32 9.37
CA LYS A 618 -7.77 -11.71 9.69
C LYS A 618 -7.03 -12.38 8.53
N TYR A 619 -7.75 -12.84 7.52
CA TYR A 619 -7.18 -13.31 6.26
C TYR A 619 -7.28 -12.23 5.18
N ALA A 620 -8.50 -11.74 4.94
CA ALA A 620 -8.84 -10.88 3.81
C ALA A 620 -8.22 -9.48 3.88
N ILE A 621 -7.77 -9.01 5.04
CA ILE A 621 -6.99 -7.76 5.12
C ILE A 621 -5.67 -7.84 4.34
N ASN A 622 -5.13 -9.04 4.12
CA ASN A 622 -3.95 -9.27 3.26
C ASN A 622 -4.32 -9.67 1.82
N TRP A 623 -5.60 -9.55 1.44
CA TRP A 623 -6.08 -9.81 0.08
C TRP A 623 -6.67 -8.56 -0.59
N LEU A 624 -7.29 -7.67 0.20
CA LEU A 624 -7.93 -6.46 -0.29
C LEU A 624 -6.90 -5.35 -0.60
N PRO A 625 -7.23 -4.38 -1.48
CA PRO A 625 -8.42 -4.32 -2.32
C PRO A 625 -8.32 -5.28 -3.52
N LEU A 626 -9.43 -5.49 -4.24
CA LEU A 626 -9.37 -6.15 -5.55
C LEU A 626 -8.90 -5.16 -6.61
N HIS A 627 -7.89 -5.53 -7.40
CA HIS A 627 -7.37 -4.73 -8.52
C HIS A 627 -6.55 -5.63 -9.46
N GLY A 628 -6.21 -5.14 -10.66
CA GLY A 628 -5.48 -5.92 -11.66
C GLY A 628 -4.02 -6.25 -11.31
N GLY A 629 -3.49 -5.76 -10.19
CA GLY A 629 -2.19 -6.16 -9.64
C GLY A 629 -2.26 -7.22 -8.54
N ALA A 630 -3.47 -7.63 -8.12
CA ALA A 630 -3.68 -8.61 -7.05
C ALA A 630 -3.50 -10.08 -7.49
N LEU A 631 -3.06 -10.33 -8.74
CA LEU A 631 -2.89 -11.68 -9.28
C LEU A 631 -1.74 -12.46 -8.63
N TYR A 632 -0.81 -11.78 -7.94
CA TYR A 632 0.25 -12.42 -7.16
C TYR A 632 -0.29 -13.38 -6.09
N LEU A 633 -1.47 -13.08 -5.55
CA LEU A 633 -2.19 -13.94 -4.60
C LEU A 633 -2.46 -15.34 -5.18
N GLY A 634 -2.48 -15.50 -6.51
CA GLY A 634 -2.74 -16.76 -7.21
C GLY A 634 -1.50 -17.54 -7.66
N HIS A 635 -0.28 -17.07 -7.37
CA HIS A 635 0.95 -17.72 -7.85
C HIS A 635 1.22 -19.08 -7.19
N HIS A 636 0.74 -19.28 -5.97
CA HIS A 636 0.89 -20.50 -5.20
C HIS A 636 -0.47 -21.18 -4.98
N PRO A 637 -1.03 -21.89 -5.98
CA PRO A 637 -2.38 -22.45 -5.89
C PRO A 637 -2.56 -23.44 -4.72
N ASP A 638 -1.52 -24.19 -4.38
CA ASP A 638 -1.54 -25.10 -3.23
C ASP A 638 -1.70 -24.32 -1.91
N TYR A 639 -1.05 -23.16 -1.78
CA TYR A 639 -1.23 -22.25 -0.63
C TYR A 639 -2.64 -21.66 -0.60
N VAL A 640 -3.15 -21.18 -1.74
CA VAL A 640 -4.50 -20.61 -1.83
C VAL A 640 -5.56 -21.61 -1.38
N GLU A 641 -5.45 -22.87 -1.82
CA GLU A 641 -6.35 -23.94 -1.35
C GLU A 641 -6.19 -24.18 0.16
N ARG A 642 -4.96 -24.28 0.66
CA ARG A 642 -4.67 -24.53 2.08
C ARG A 642 -5.25 -23.43 2.98
N ALA A 643 -4.98 -22.17 2.66
CA ALA A 643 -5.49 -21.01 3.39
C ALA A 643 -7.03 -20.91 3.33
N TYR A 644 -7.64 -21.12 2.16
CA TYR A 644 -9.09 -21.14 2.02
C TYR A 644 -9.73 -22.26 2.84
N GLN A 645 -9.17 -23.48 2.82
CA GLN A 645 -9.72 -24.61 3.57
C GLN A 645 -9.60 -24.43 5.08
N GLU A 646 -8.52 -23.82 5.57
CA GLU A 646 -8.38 -23.50 6.99
C GLU A 646 -9.40 -22.43 7.41
N LEU A 647 -9.54 -21.34 6.64
CA LEU A 647 -10.56 -20.32 6.89
C LEU A 647 -11.98 -20.91 6.85
N TYR A 648 -12.29 -21.74 5.85
CA TYR A 648 -13.57 -22.47 5.75
C TYR A 648 -13.82 -23.33 7.00
N THR A 649 -12.81 -24.08 7.45
CA THR A 649 -12.91 -24.95 8.62
C THR A 649 -13.16 -24.14 9.90
N ARG A 650 -12.46 -23.01 10.08
CA ARG A 650 -12.65 -22.11 11.23
C ARG A 650 -13.99 -21.40 11.22
N ASN A 651 -14.45 -20.94 10.05
CA ASN A 651 -15.75 -20.31 9.89
C ASN A 651 -16.89 -21.34 10.01
N GLY A 652 -16.61 -22.61 9.74
CA GLY A 652 -17.51 -23.77 9.90
C GLY A 652 -18.51 -23.96 8.76
N SER A 653 -18.60 -23.00 7.83
CA SER A 653 -19.41 -23.08 6.61
C SER A 653 -18.99 -21.99 5.62
N THR A 654 -19.63 -21.93 4.44
CA THR A 654 -19.49 -20.82 3.48
C THR A 654 -20.42 -19.63 3.81
N ASP A 655 -21.07 -19.61 4.98
CA ASP A 655 -21.74 -18.41 5.50
C ASP A 655 -20.70 -17.54 6.20
N TRP A 656 -19.95 -16.79 5.40
CA TRP A 656 -18.82 -15.96 5.82
C TRP A 656 -19.28 -14.85 6.79
N ASN A 657 -18.53 -14.64 7.89
CA ASN A 657 -18.94 -13.73 8.96
C ASN A 657 -19.01 -12.26 8.52
N LEU A 658 -18.10 -11.86 7.63
CA LEU A 658 -18.01 -10.55 7.00
C LEU A 658 -17.29 -10.71 5.66
N TRP A 659 -17.42 -9.72 4.76
CA TRP A 659 -16.65 -9.63 3.51
C TRP A 659 -16.70 -10.90 2.65
N ALA A 660 -17.89 -11.50 2.53
CA ALA A 660 -18.07 -12.71 1.72
C ALA A 660 -17.52 -12.57 0.30
N ASN A 661 -17.65 -11.38 -0.30
CA ASN A 661 -17.13 -11.08 -1.63
C ASN A 661 -15.61 -11.23 -1.76
N MET A 662 -14.83 -10.85 -0.74
CA MET A 662 -13.37 -11.06 -0.72
C MET A 662 -13.03 -12.55 -0.70
N VAL A 663 -13.77 -13.35 0.06
CA VAL A 663 -13.56 -14.80 0.09
C VAL A 663 -13.89 -15.44 -1.25
N TRP A 664 -14.95 -15.01 -1.94
CA TRP A 664 -15.27 -15.49 -3.29
C TRP A 664 -14.19 -15.10 -4.29
N ALA A 665 -13.71 -13.86 -4.23
CA ALA A 665 -12.67 -13.36 -5.12
C ALA A 665 -11.35 -14.13 -4.95
N TYR A 666 -10.93 -14.38 -3.70
CA TYR A 666 -9.76 -15.21 -3.40
C TYR A 666 -9.97 -16.67 -3.82
N ARG A 667 -11.15 -17.25 -3.54
CA ARG A 667 -11.51 -18.61 -3.95
C ARG A 667 -11.46 -18.79 -5.46
N ALA A 668 -11.76 -17.74 -6.23
CA ALA A 668 -11.74 -17.80 -7.69
C ALA A 668 -10.34 -18.01 -8.28
N LEU A 669 -9.27 -17.74 -7.52
CA LEU A 669 -7.89 -17.95 -7.96
C LEU A 669 -7.54 -19.43 -8.16
N THR A 670 -8.25 -20.38 -7.51
CA THR A 670 -8.00 -21.83 -7.66
C THR A 670 -9.25 -22.64 -7.96
N ASN A 671 -10.42 -22.22 -7.48
CA ASN A 671 -11.68 -22.89 -7.75
C ASN A 671 -12.79 -21.89 -8.09
N PRO A 672 -12.73 -21.30 -9.30
CA PRO A 672 -13.69 -20.30 -9.72
C PRO A 672 -15.12 -20.85 -9.86
N SER A 673 -15.32 -22.15 -10.08
CA SER A 673 -16.67 -22.72 -10.10
C SER A 673 -17.34 -22.72 -8.72
N ASP A 674 -16.59 -22.98 -7.65
CA ASP A 674 -17.07 -22.85 -6.26
C ASP A 674 -17.36 -21.38 -5.92
N ALA A 675 -16.44 -20.48 -6.26
CA ALA A 675 -16.64 -19.03 -6.09
C ALA A 675 -17.91 -18.52 -6.79
N VAL A 676 -18.10 -18.88 -8.06
CA VAL A 676 -19.32 -18.54 -8.83
C VAL A 676 -20.58 -19.08 -8.16
N SER A 677 -20.53 -20.31 -7.63
CA SER A 677 -21.67 -20.91 -6.93
C SER A 677 -22.04 -20.16 -5.66
N GLN A 678 -21.05 -19.80 -4.83
CA GLN A 678 -21.28 -19.05 -3.59
C GLN A 678 -21.76 -17.64 -3.87
N MET A 679 -21.09 -16.94 -4.80
CA MET A 679 -21.46 -15.59 -5.21
C MET A 679 -22.89 -15.55 -5.74
N ASN A 680 -23.27 -16.40 -6.70
CA ASN A 680 -24.64 -16.41 -7.25
C ASN A 680 -25.72 -16.71 -6.21
N ALA A 681 -25.38 -17.42 -5.13
CA ALA A 681 -26.32 -17.71 -4.06
C ALA A 681 -26.56 -16.54 -3.11
N LYS A 682 -25.68 -15.53 -3.10
CA LYS A 682 -25.60 -14.53 -2.00
C LYS A 682 -25.36 -13.09 -2.41
N ILE A 683 -24.82 -12.81 -3.60
CA ILE A 683 -24.45 -11.44 -4.01
C ILE A 683 -25.64 -10.48 -4.01
N ASP A 684 -26.84 -10.97 -4.35
CA ASP A 684 -28.09 -10.20 -4.38
C ASP A 684 -28.84 -10.18 -3.03
N ASP A 685 -28.32 -10.85 -1.98
CA ASP A 685 -28.82 -10.65 -0.61
C ASP A 685 -28.42 -9.25 -0.09
N TYR A 686 -27.41 -8.63 -0.70
CA TYR A 686 -27.01 -7.24 -0.46
C TYR A 686 -27.78 -6.31 -1.40
N GLY A 687 -28.41 -5.28 -0.85
CA GLY A 687 -29.20 -4.29 -1.61
C GLY A 687 -28.34 -3.14 -2.13
N GLU A 688 -28.82 -1.91 -1.92
CA GLU A 688 -28.05 -0.67 -2.10
C GLU A 688 -26.90 -0.58 -1.09
N PHE A 689 -25.92 0.28 -1.37
CA PHE A 689 -24.78 0.50 -0.48
C PHE A 689 -25.23 0.88 0.93
N ASN A 690 -24.74 0.10 1.90
CA ASN A 690 -25.01 0.29 3.31
C ASN A 690 -23.72 0.11 4.11
N PRO A 691 -23.10 1.20 4.61
CA PRO A 691 -21.85 1.10 5.37
C PRO A 691 -22.00 0.43 6.74
N GLY A 692 -23.24 0.24 7.22
CA GLY A 692 -23.52 -0.51 8.44
C GLY A 692 -23.64 -2.03 8.25
N ASP A 693 -23.56 -2.54 7.02
CA ASP A 693 -23.66 -3.98 6.70
C ASP A 693 -22.62 -4.39 5.66
N GLU A 694 -21.46 -4.85 6.15
CA GLU A 694 -20.39 -5.38 5.30
C GLU A 694 -20.39 -6.92 5.22
N ARG A 695 -21.50 -7.59 5.59
CA ARG A 695 -21.54 -9.07 5.65
C ARG A 695 -21.23 -9.70 4.29
N ILE A 696 -21.80 -9.14 3.24
CA ILE A 696 -21.63 -9.62 1.87
C ILE A 696 -20.56 -8.82 1.12
N MET A 697 -20.61 -7.50 1.22
CA MET A 697 -19.77 -6.59 0.44
C MET A 697 -18.89 -5.78 1.39
N GLU A 698 -17.56 -5.97 1.31
CA GLU A 698 -16.59 -5.08 1.93
C GLU A 698 -16.76 -3.66 1.37
N ARG A 699 -16.69 -2.62 2.22
CA ARG A 699 -17.11 -1.26 1.84
C ARG A 699 -16.25 -0.59 0.75
N GLY A 700 -14.99 -0.99 0.56
CA GLY A 700 -14.14 -0.58 -0.55
C GLY A 700 -14.41 -1.33 -1.87
N SER A 701 -15.32 -2.30 -1.86
CA SER A 701 -15.63 -3.17 -3.00
C SER A 701 -17.04 -2.93 -3.55
N THR A 702 -17.36 -3.53 -4.70
CA THR A 702 -18.71 -3.50 -5.29
C THR A 702 -19.16 -4.85 -5.83
N LYS A 703 -20.48 -4.97 -6.05
CA LYS A 703 -21.05 -6.11 -6.81
C LYS A 703 -20.44 -6.19 -8.20
N ALA A 704 -20.31 -5.07 -8.91
CA ALA A 704 -19.77 -5.04 -10.27
C ALA A 704 -18.34 -5.59 -10.33
N GLN A 705 -17.46 -5.10 -9.46
CA GLN A 705 -16.08 -5.55 -9.36
C GLN A 705 -15.99 -7.03 -8.97
N THR A 706 -16.74 -7.45 -7.94
CA THR A 706 -16.75 -8.85 -7.48
C THR A 706 -17.24 -9.78 -8.58
N TYR A 707 -18.33 -9.41 -9.25
CA TYR A 707 -18.95 -10.19 -10.32
C TYR A 707 -18.01 -10.32 -11.52
N GLN A 708 -17.40 -9.21 -11.96
CA GLN A 708 -16.44 -9.19 -13.04
C GLN A 708 -15.20 -10.02 -12.71
N TRP A 709 -14.63 -9.88 -11.51
CA TRP A 709 -13.46 -10.65 -11.07
C TRP A 709 -13.71 -12.16 -11.09
N VAL A 710 -14.76 -12.60 -10.38
CA VAL A 710 -15.05 -14.03 -10.22
C VAL A 710 -15.41 -14.70 -11.54
N THR A 711 -16.20 -14.02 -12.38
CA THR A 711 -16.58 -14.57 -13.70
C THR A 711 -15.43 -14.54 -14.70
N SER A 712 -14.61 -13.49 -14.70
CA SER A 712 -13.43 -13.41 -15.56
C SER A 712 -12.41 -14.47 -15.20
N LEU A 713 -12.08 -14.69 -13.93
CA LEU A 713 -11.20 -15.79 -13.52
C LEU A 713 -11.79 -17.17 -13.84
N HIS A 714 -13.12 -17.33 -13.75
CA HIS A 714 -13.77 -18.54 -14.25
C HIS A 714 -13.55 -18.75 -15.75
N ALA A 715 -13.53 -17.68 -16.54
CA ALA A 715 -13.28 -17.72 -17.97
C ALA A 715 -11.79 -17.91 -18.32
N LEU A 716 -10.88 -17.24 -17.60
CA LEU A 716 -9.44 -17.18 -17.84
C LEU A 716 -8.67 -18.38 -17.27
N GLY A 717 -9.08 -18.92 -16.13
CA GLY A 717 -8.43 -20.04 -15.44
C GLY A 717 -7.39 -19.61 -14.41
N GLN A 718 -6.40 -20.47 -14.15
CA GLN A 718 -5.36 -20.29 -13.13
C GLN A 718 -4.32 -19.28 -13.61
N VAL A 719 -3.85 -18.39 -12.74
CA VAL A 719 -2.71 -17.50 -13.04
C VAL A 719 -1.46 -18.34 -13.35
N ASP A 720 -0.72 -18.03 -14.42
CA ASP A 720 0.53 -18.68 -14.81
C ASP A 720 1.71 -17.69 -14.70
N PRO A 721 2.42 -17.67 -13.55
CA PRO A 721 3.56 -16.76 -13.35
C PRO A 721 4.84 -17.22 -14.08
N THR A 722 4.80 -18.34 -14.83
CA THR A 722 6.00 -18.90 -15.50
C THR A 722 6.32 -18.23 -16.85
N VAL A 723 5.47 -17.31 -17.29
CA VAL A 723 5.63 -16.58 -18.56
C VAL A 723 5.62 -15.09 -18.29
N GLN A 724 6.63 -14.41 -18.82
CA GLN A 724 6.80 -12.97 -18.74
C GLN A 724 6.56 -12.31 -20.10
N ALA A 725 6.50 -10.99 -20.12
CA ALA A 725 6.33 -10.21 -21.34
C ALA A 725 7.25 -8.98 -21.35
N ASP A 726 7.54 -8.47 -22.56
CA ASP A 726 8.30 -7.24 -22.82
C ASP A 726 7.47 -5.94 -22.59
N THR A 727 6.45 -6.02 -21.74
CA THR A 727 5.58 -4.92 -21.32
C THR A 727 5.25 -5.12 -19.84
N PRO A 728 5.15 -4.08 -19.01
CA PRO A 728 4.85 -4.27 -17.59
C PRO A 728 3.38 -4.64 -17.35
N THR A 729 2.50 -4.26 -18.27
CA THR A 729 1.04 -4.32 -18.10
C THR A 729 0.45 -5.57 -18.76
N TYR A 730 0.68 -6.74 -18.15
CA TYR A 730 0.23 -8.03 -18.67
C TYR A 730 -0.19 -9.01 -17.58
N ALA A 731 -0.86 -10.08 -17.98
CA ALA A 731 -1.06 -11.28 -17.18
C ALA A 731 -1.17 -12.51 -18.09
N VAL A 732 -0.77 -13.67 -17.58
CA VAL A 732 -0.93 -14.96 -18.27
C VAL A 732 -1.72 -15.91 -17.38
N PHE A 733 -2.65 -16.65 -17.99
CA PHE A 733 -3.48 -17.64 -17.33
C PHE A 733 -3.40 -18.97 -18.08
N THR A 734 -3.75 -20.07 -17.41
CA THR A 734 -3.91 -21.39 -18.01
C THR A 734 -5.29 -21.96 -17.70
N LYS A 735 -5.97 -22.43 -18.76
CA LYS A 735 -7.25 -23.13 -18.65
C LYS A 735 -7.27 -24.33 -19.58
N ASN A 736 -7.61 -25.50 -19.03
CA ASN A 736 -7.66 -26.77 -19.77
C ASN A 736 -6.35 -27.11 -20.54
N GLY A 737 -5.20 -26.63 -20.06
CA GLY A 737 -3.90 -26.82 -20.69
C GLY A 737 -3.57 -25.84 -21.81
N GLU A 738 -4.42 -24.84 -22.06
CA GLU A 738 -4.17 -23.74 -23.00
C GLU A 738 -3.88 -22.45 -22.24
N ARG A 739 -2.92 -21.67 -22.74
CA ARG A 739 -2.56 -20.37 -22.18
C ARG A 739 -3.43 -19.25 -22.75
N ILE A 740 -3.87 -18.37 -21.86
CA ILE A 740 -4.59 -17.14 -22.18
C ILE A 740 -3.69 -15.97 -21.78
N TYR A 741 -3.44 -15.07 -22.72
CA TYR A 741 -2.56 -13.92 -22.55
C TYR A 741 -3.40 -12.66 -22.55
N VAL A 742 -3.13 -11.79 -21.59
CA VAL A 742 -3.75 -10.47 -21.46
C VAL A 742 -2.64 -9.42 -21.43
N ALA A 743 -2.82 -8.34 -22.18
CA ALA A 743 -1.93 -7.19 -22.11
C ALA A 743 -2.74 -5.90 -22.29
N TYR A 744 -2.31 -4.81 -21.69
CA TYR A 744 -2.85 -3.46 -21.92
C TYR A 744 -1.76 -2.55 -22.48
N ASN A 745 -2.08 -1.76 -23.50
CA ASN A 745 -1.13 -0.85 -24.13
C ASN A 745 -1.49 0.61 -23.79
N TYR A 746 -0.63 1.29 -23.04
CA TYR A 746 -0.76 2.72 -22.70
C TYR A 746 -0.31 3.68 -23.82
N ARG A 747 0.23 3.16 -24.93
CA ARG A 747 0.73 4.00 -26.03
C ARG A 747 -0.42 4.40 -26.95
N ASP A 748 -0.30 5.59 -27.53
CA ASP A 748 -1.20 6.11 -28.58
C ASP A 748 -1.04 5.40 -29.95
N ALA A 749 -0.18 4.38 -30.03
CA ALA A 749 0.03 3.58 -31.23
C ALA A 749 -0.02 2.09 -30.89
N PRO A 750 -0.49 1.25 -31.83
CA PRO A 750 -0.43 -0.20 -31.66
C PRO A 750 1.00 -0.69 -31.42
N THR A 751 1.15 -1.66 -30.52
CA THR A 751 2.45 -2.26 -30.17
C THR A 751 2.42 -3.78 -30.30
N THR A 752 3.58 -4.37 -30.54
CA THR A 752 3.76 -5.82 -30.42
C THR A 752 4.26 -6.13 -29.03
N VAL A 753 3.59 -7.05 -28.33
CA VAL A 753 4.04 -7.62 -27.06
C VAL A 753 4.55 -9.03 -27.32
N THR A 754 5.73 -9.34 -26.79
CA THR A 754 6.40 -10.64 -26.88
C THR A 754 6.44 -11.29 -25.51
N PHE A 755 5.97 -12.54 -25.43
CA PHE A 755 6.03 -13.34 -24.21
C PHE A 755 7.24 -14.27 -24.23
N THR A 756 7.77 -14.62 -23.04
CA THR A 756 9.01 -15.42 -22.92
C THR A 756 8.88 -16.85 -23.45
N ASP A 757 7.66 -17.34 -23.67
CA ASP A 757 7.40 -18.63 -24.32
C ASP A 757 7.28 -18.54 -25.86
N GLY A 758 7.46 -17.34 -26.42
CA GLY A 758 7.44 -17.05 -27.85
C GLY A 758 6.08 -16.66 -28.42
N HIS A 759 5.02 -16.58 -27.60
CA HIS A 759 3.76 -15.97 -28.04
C HIS A 759 3.95 -14.49 -28.34
N THR A 760 3.24 -13.99 -29.35
CA THR A 760 3.25 -12.55 -29.72
C THR A 760 1.84 -12.04 -29.88
N ALA A 761 1.56 -10.86 -29.35
CA ALA A 761 0.27 -10.18 -29.47
C ALA A 761 0.44 -8.80 -30.12
N GLN A 762 -0.43 -8.45 -31.06
CA GLN A 762 -0.61 -7.05 -31.46
C GLN A 762 -1.67 -6.43 -30.54
N VAL A 763 -1.29 -5.38 -29.83
CA VAL A 763 -2.16 -4.68 -28.88
C VAL A 763 -2.41 -3.28 -29.44
N GLU A 764 -3.66 -2.96 -29.74
CA GLU A 764 -4.04 -1.65 -30.27
C GLU A 764 -3.79 -0.54 -29.23
N ALA A 765 -3.71 0.71 -29.68
CA ALA A 765 -3.50 1.86 -28.80
C ALA A 765 -4.58 1.94 -27.70
N ASN A 766 -4.17 2.25 -26.46
CA ASN A 766 -5.04 2.51 -25.31
C ASN A 766 -6.08 1.40 -25.05
N SER A 767 -5.71 0.13 -25.28
CA SER A 767 -6.67 -0.99 -25.29
C SER A 767 -6.11 -2.28 -24.68
N PHE A 768 -7.02 -3.19 -24.33
CA PHE A 768 -6.69 -4.56 -23.95
C PHE A 768 -6.53 -5.46 -25.18
N TYR A 769 -5.55 -6.36 -25.11
CA TYR A 769 -5.51 -7.59 -25.89
C TYR A 769 -5.89 -8.78 -25.00
N THR A 770 -6.66 -9.72 -25.54
CA THR A 770 -6.81 -11.06 -24.97
C THR A 770 -7.08 -12.08 -26.09
N ASN A 771 -6.53 -13.29 -25.95
CA ASN A 771 -6.83 -14.42 -26.85
C ASN A 771 -7.91 -15.37 -26.28
N ALA A 772 -8.61 -14.98 -25.22
CA ALA A 772 -9.73 -15.77 -24.70
C ALA A 772 -10.84 -15.90 -25.76
N THR A 773 -11.48 -17.08 -25.85
CA THR A 773 -12.51 -17.35 -26.88
C THR A 773 -13.90 -16.79 -26.55
N ASP A 774 -14.12 -16.36 -25.31
CA ASP A 774 -15.40 -15.86 -24.77
C ASP A 774 -15.34 -14.37 -24.40
N VAL A 775 -14.65 -13.56 -25.22
CA VAL A 775 -14.68 -12.09 -25.07
C VAL A 775 -16.07 -11.62 -25.46
N VAL A 776 -16.79 -11.02 -24.50
CA VAL A 776 -18.11 -10.46 -24.79
C VAL A 776 -17.88 -9.10 -25.47
N PRO A 777 -18.34 -8.89 -26.71
CA PRO A 777 -18.20 -7.60 -27.37
C PRO A 777 -19.01 -6.53 -26.62
N PRO A 778 -18.56 -5.26 -26.61
CA PRO A 778 -19.33 -4.15 -26.03
C PRO A 778 -20.76 -4.13 -26.57
N ILE A 779 -21.74 -3.72 -25.76
CA ILE A 779 -23.09 -3.46 -26.25
C ILE A 779 -22.98 -2.35 -27.30
N GLU A 780 -23.28 -2.63 -28.57
CA GLU A 780 -23.38 -1.59 -29.59
C GLU A 780 -24.52 -0.63 -29.21
N GLN A 781 -24.17 0.56 -28.72
CA GLN A 781 -25.12 1.67 -28.66
C GLN A 781 -25.56 2.00 -30.10
N PRO A 782 -26.87 2.07 -30.40
CA PRO A 782 -27.32 2.53 -31.70
C PRO A 782 -26.87 3.97 -31.90
N ASN A 783 -25.91 4.13 -32.81
CA ASN A 783 -25.34 5.39 -33.29
C ASN A 783 -26.40 6.50 -33.38
N PRO A 784 -26.22 7.69 -32.77
CA PRO A 784 -27.17 8.79 -32.91
C PRO A 784 -27.07 9.34 -34.34
N GLY A 785 -27.90 8.81 -35.22
CA GLY A 785 -28.10 9.36 -36.56
C GLY A 785 -28.64 10.79 -36.48
N PRO A 786 -28.34 11.66 -37.45
CA PRO A 786 -28.78 13.05 -37.44
C PRO A 786 -30.31 13.13 -37.45
N ASP A 787 -30.82 13.94 -36.53
CA ASP A 787 -32.23 14.28 -36.32
C ASP A 787 -32.96 14.55 -37.66
N PRO A 788 -33.98 13.75 -38.05
CA PRO A 788 -34.85 14.14 -39.15
C PRO A 788 -35.88 15.15 -38.65
N GLU A 789 -35.94 16.31 -39.31
CA GLU A 789 -36.95 17.36 -39.09
C GLU A 789 -38.39 16.79 -39.08
N PRO A 790 -39.29 17.36 -38.25
CA PRO A 790 -40.63 16.83 -38.05
C PRO A 790 -41.53 17.13 -39.25
N ASN A 791 -42.10 16.08 -39.85
CA ASN A 791 -43.31 16.17 -40.65
C ASN A 791 -44.54 15.88 -39.75
N GLU A 792 -45.52 16.77 -39.74
CA GLU A 792 -46.86 16.53 -39.15
C GLU A 792 -47.77 15.68 -40.10
N PRO A 793 -49.00 15.27 -39.70
CA PRO A 793 -49.33 14.18 -38.79
C PRO A 793 -50.34 13.18 -39.40
N GLY A 794 -50.50 11.99 -38.79
CA GLY A 794 -51.64 11.12 -39.08
C GLY A 794 -51.78 9.92 -38.13
N ASN A 795 -52.88 9.87 -37.37
CA ASN A 795 -53.29 8.87 -36.38
C ASN A 795 -52.49 8.84 -35.05
N GLY A 796 -52.77 9.81 -34.18
CA GLY A 796 -52.39 9.75 -32.77
C GLY A 796 -53.59 9.98 -31.85
N ASP A 797 -53.55 9.38 -30.67
CA ASP A 797 -54.51 9.63 -29.58
C ASP A 797 -53.86 10.58 -28.57
N GLN A 798 -54.58 11.60 -28.13
CA GLN A 798 -54.04 12.66 -27.26
C GLN A 798 -55.00 12.94 -26.11
N HIS A 799 -54.48 12.95 -24.89
CA HIS A 799 -55.21 13.22 -23.65
C HIS A 799 -54.57 14.40 -22.93
N GLU A 800 -55.34 15.45 -22.65
CA GLU A 800 -54.86 16.63 -21.91
C GLU A 800 -55.53 16.71 -20.53
N HIS A 801 -54.70 16.93 -19.51
CA HIS A 801 -55.13 17.10 -18.12
C HIS A 801 -54.45 18.34 -17.49
N ASP A 802 -54.97 18.81 -16.36
CA ASP A 802 -54.43 20.00 -15.65
C ASP A 802 -52.94 19.88 -15.26
N HIS A 803 -52.40 18.66 -15.24
CA HIS A 803 -51.08 18.35 -14.66
C HIS A 803 -50.14 17.60 -15.60
N TYR A 804 -50.65 17.12 -16.72
CA TYR A 804 -49.87 16.40 -17.71
C TYR A 804 -50.64 16.29 -19.03
N SER A 805 -49.93 16.02 -20.11
CA SER A 805 -50.51 15.57 -21.38
C SER A 805 -49.91 14.24 -21.80
N VAL A 806 -50.72 13.43 -22.48
CA VAL A 806 -50.30 12.15 -23.04
C VAL A 806 -50.56 12.15 -24.53
N THR A 807 -49.60 11.67 -25.32
CA THR A 807 -49.76 11.46 -26.75
C THR A 807 -49.29 10.05 -27.12
N VAL A 808 -50.10 9.33 -27.89
CA VAL A 808 -49.72 8.06 -28.50
C VAL A 808 -49.71 8.24 -30.00
N LYS A 809 -48.61 7.92 -30.66
CA LYS A 809 -48.46 8.00 -32.12
C LYS A 809 -48.09 6.62 -32.66
N GLN A 810 -48.78 6.18 -33.69
CA GLN A 810 -48.35 5.02 -34.46
C GLN A 810 -47.45 5.49 -35.61
N ASP A 811 -46.23 4.98 -35.68
CA ASP A 811 -45.35 5.13 -36.84
C ASP A 811 -44.90 3.74 -37.32
N HIS A 812 -45.38 3.33 -38.51
CA HIS A 812 -45.15 1.99 -39.06
C HIS A 812 -45.43 0.85 -38.06
N ASN A 813 -44.39 0.17 -37.58
CA ASN A 813 -44.43 -0.98 -36.66
C ASN A 813 -44.20 -0.58 -35.19
N GLU A 814 -44.13 0.71 -34.90
CA GLU A 814 -43.79 1.27 -33.60
C GLU A 814 -44.92 2.16 -33.09
N THR A 815 -45.33 1.95 -31.84
CA THR A 815 -46.21 2.87 -31.12
C THR A 815 -45.35 3.67 -30.16
N VAL A 816 -45.27 4.98 -30.37
CA VAL A 816 -44.55 5.92 -29.49
C VAL A 816 -45.53 6.52 -28.51
N ILE A 817 -45.25 6.34 -27.22
CA ILE A 817 -46.01 6.92 -26.11
C ILE A 817 -45.18 8.06 -25.53
N ALA A 818 -45.81 9.22 -25.40
CA ALA A 818 -45.20 10.38 -24.80
C ALA A 818 -46.04 10.94 -23.66
N PHE A 819 -45.39 11.31 -22.56
CA PHE A 819 -45.98 11.87 -21.35
C PHE A 819 -45.27 13.18 -21.00
N SER A 820 -46.02 14.27 -20.87
CA SER A 820 -45.46 15.59 -20.57
C SER A 820 -46.09 16.13 -19.29
N PRO A 821 -45.41 16.09 -18.13
CA PRO A 821 -45.94 16.70 -16.91
C PRO A 821 -45.84 18.23 -17.00
N THR A 822 -46.80 18.95 -16.41
CA THR A 822 -46.77 20.44 -16.41
C THR A 822 -45.76 21.03 -15.42
N VAL A 823 -45.16 20.18 -14.59
CA VAL A 823 -44.04 20.47 -13.71
C VAL A 823 -42.99 19.38 -13.96
N PRO A 824 -41.70 19.69 -14.05
CA PRO A 824 -40.66 18.68 -14.25
C PRO A 824 -40.80 17.55 -13.23
N ALA A 825 -40.88 16.33 -13.73
CA ALA A 825 -40.86 15.11 -12.94
C ALA A 825 -39.42 14.59 -12.91
N ARG A 826 -38.97 14.01 -11.79
CA ARG A 826 -37.69 13.29 -11.74
C ARG A 826 -37.74 11.95 -12.47
N TYR A 827 -38.95 11.38 -12.57
CA TYR A 827 -39.17 10.12 -13.26
C TYR A 827 -40.62 9.97 -13.72
N VAL A 828 -40.81 9.17 -14.77
CA VAL A 828 -42.10 8.67 -15.21
C VAL A 828 -41.98 7.17 -15.54
N ASP A 829 -42.84 6.37 -14.92
CA ASP A 829 -43.02 4.96 -15.22
C ASP A 829 -44.26 4.76 -16.09
N PHE A 830 -44.11 3.97 -17.14
CA PHE A 830 -45.16 3.57 -18.06
C PHE A 830 -45.60 2.14 -17.75
N HIS A 831 -46.90 1.97 -17.51
CA HIS A 831 -47.51 0.68 -17.22
C HIS A 831 -48.48 0.32 -18.34
N TYR A 832 -48.30 -0.82 -19.00
CA TYR A 832 -49.16 -1.18 -20.12
C TYR A 832 -49.49 -2.67 -20.22
N ARG A 833 -50.59 -2.98 -20.90
CA ARG A 833 -51.02 -4.33 -21.30
C ARG A 833 -51.42 -4.30 -22.76
N LEU A 834 -50.85 -5.22 -23.54
CA LEU A 834 -51.23 -5.43 -24.92
C LEU A 834 -52.23 -6.59 -24.99
N ASN A 835 -53.38 -6.36 -25.64
CA ASN A 835 -54.44 -7.35 -25.86
C ASN A 835 -54.95 -8.04 -24.57
N GLY A 836 -54.96 -7.29 -23.46
CA GLY A 836 -55.39 -7.81 -22.15
C GLY A 836 -54.43 -8.80 -21.51
N GLY A 837 -53.18 -8.89 -21.99
CA GLY A 837 -52.11 -9.69 -21.38
C GLY A 837 -51.58 -9.14 -20.06
N ASP A 838 -50.48 -9.72 -19.58
CA ASP A 838 -49.82 -9.30 -18.35
C ASP A 838 -49.30 -7.86 -18.43
N GLN A 839 -49.34 -7.16 -17.29
CA GLN A 839 -48.88 -5.78 -17.21
C GLN A 839 -47.35 -5.71 -17.23
N GLN A 840 -46.83 -4.88 -18.13
CA GLN A 840 -45.43 -4.48 -18.19
C GLN A 840 -45.26 -3.13 -17.49
N ASN A 841 -44.11 -2.91 -16.84
CA ASN A 841 -43.77 -1.66 -16.17
C ASN A 841 -42.36 -1.26 -16.61
N VAL A 842 -42.21 -0.06 -17.17
CA VAL A 842 -40.94 0.41 -17.75
C VAL A 842 -40.71 1.86 -17.40
N ARG A 843 -39.46 2.25 -17.13
CA ARG A 843 -39.07 3.65 -16.99
C ARG A 843 -39.07 4.31 -18.36
N MET A 844 -39.67 5.50 -18.48
CA MET A 844 -39.64 6.27 -19.72
C MET A 844 -38.33 7.07 -19.85
N ASN A 845 -37.94 7.40 -21.08
CA ASN A 845 -36.76 8.23 -21.36
C ASN A 845 -37.15 9.71 -21.37
N GLU A 846 -36.39 10.56 -20.68
CA GLU A 846 -36.62 12.01 -20.66
C GLU A 846 -35.93 12.70 -21.86
N GLY A 847 -36.62 13.66 -22.47
CA GLY A 847 -36.06 14.58 -23.45
C GLY A 847 -36.86 15.88 -23.51
N ASN A 848 -36.20 17.02 -23.26
CA ASN A 848 -36.79 18.36 -23.37
C ASN A 848 -38.08 18.57 -22.56
N GLY A 849 -38.20 17.98 -21.36
CA GLY A 849 -39.36 18.07 -20.49
C GLY A 849 -40.51 17.12 -20.85
N GLN A 850 -40.29 16.19 -21.78
CA GLN A 850 -41.23 15.17 -22.21
C GLN A 850 -40.60 13.79 -22.02
N TRP A 851 -41.43 12.80 -21.67
CA TRP A 851 -41.02 11.44 -21.39
C TRP A 851 -41.53 10.53 -22.49
N HIS A 852 -40.68 9.65 -23.02
CA HIS A 852 -40.97 8.85 -24.21
C HIS A 852 -40.74 7.36 -23.96
N TYR A 853 -41.59 6.52 -24.53
CA TYR A 853 -41.36 5.08 -24.61
C TYR A 853 -41.99 4.51 -25.87
N SER A 854 -41.28 3.59 -26.52
CA SER A 854 -41.71 2.99 -27.78
C SER A 854 -42.01 1.51 -27.63
N ILE A 855 -43.16 1.07 -28.14
CA ILE A 855 -43.55 -0.34 -28.20
C ILE A 855 -43.48 -0.82 -29.65
N GLN A 856 -42.68 -1.85 -29.89
CA GLN A 856 -42.58 -2.51 -31.19
C GLN A 856 -43.70 -3.54 -31.37
N GLY A 857 -44.21 -3.67 -32.59
CA GLY A 857 -45.11 -4.76 -33.01
C GLY A 857 -46.59 -4.58 -32.67
N VAL A 858 -47.03 -3.38 -32.26
CA VAL A 858 -48.45 -3.07 -32.10
C VAL A 858 -49.05 -2.79 -33.47
N SER A 859 -50.11 -3.52 -33.84
CA SER A 859 -50.65 -3.55 -35.20
C SER A 859 -52.18 -3.36 -35.24
N GLY A 860 -52.73 -3.17 -36.44
CA GLY A 860 -54.16 -2.95 -36.64
C GLY A 860 -54.99 -4.15 -36.15
N GLY A 861 -55.71 -3.96 -35.05
CA GLY A 861 -56.49 -5.00 -34.36
C GLY A 861 -56.08 -5.22 -32.90
N ASP A 862 -54.92 -4.67 -32.49
CA ASP A 862 -54.45 -4.75 -31.11
C ASP A 862 -55.09 -3.67 -30.22
N GLU A 863 -55.17 -3.97 -28.92
CA GLU A 863 -55.60 -3.04 -27.88
C GLU A 863 -54.48 -2.81 -26.88
N LEU A 864 -53.97 -1.59 -26.80
CA LEU A 864 -53.00 -1.16 -25.80
C LEU A 864 -53.75 -0.45 -24.66
N THR A 865 -53.78 -1.05 -23.48
CA THR A 865 -54.26 -0.38 -22.26
C THR A 865 -53.07 0.07 -21.43
N TYR A 866 -53.05 1.33 -21.00
CA TYR A 866 -51.86 1.88 -20.33
C TYR A 866 -52.18 2.97 -19.31
N ARG A 867 -51.25 3.22 -18.38
CA ARG A 867 -51.26 4.34 -17.43
C ARG A 867 -49.84 4.72 -17.05
N PHE A 868 -49.67 5.84 -16.35
CA PHE A 868 -48.36 6.31 -15.90
C PHE A 868 -48.33 6.49 -14.40
N THR A 869 -47.12 6.37 -13.86
CA THR A 869 -46.81 6.83 -12.52
C THR A 869 -45.68 7.84 -12.59
N TYR A 870 -45.87 9.03 -12.02
CA TYR A 870 -44.90 10.12 -12.13
C TYR A 870 -44.71 10.87 -10.81
N GLU A 871 -43.50 11.39 -10.62
CA GLU A 871 -43.20 12.27 -9.50
C GLU A 871 -43.67 13.70 -9.80
N ARG A 872 -44.22 14.38 -8.80
CA ARG A 872 -44.57 15.79 -8.91
C ARG A 872 -44.39 16.52 -7.59
N LYS A 873 -43.29 17.27 -7.47
CA LYS A 873 -42.90 18.07 -6.29
C LYS A 873 -42.71 17.22 -5.01
N GLY A 874 -42.15 16.03 -5.15
CA GLY A 874 -41.85 15.05 -4.12
C GLY A 874 -42.75 13.81 -4.21
N PRO A 875 -44.09 13.93 -4.06
CA PRO A 875 -44.99 12.79 -4.08
C PRO A 875 -45.18 12.16 -5.46
N GLN A 876 -45.49 10.85 -5.46
CA GLN A 876 -45.81 10.04 -6.63
C GLN A 876 -47.32 10.07 -6.92
N TYR A 877 -47.69 10.18 -8.19
CA TYR A 877 -49.08 10.22 -8.67
C TYR A 877 -49.30 9.21 -9.79
N GLU A 878 -50.45 8.55 -9.79
CA GLU A 878 -50.88 7.67 -10.88
C GLU A 878 -51.91 8.37 -11.77
N THR A 879 -51.84 8.12 -13.07
CA THR A 879 -52.89 8.54 -14.02
C THR A 879 -54.04 7.53 -14.04
N GLU A 880 -55.14 7.90 -14.71
CA GLU A 880 -56.14 6.91 -15.10
C GLU A 880 -55.58 5.95 -16.18
N TRP A 881 -56.32 4.87 -16.42
CA TRP A 881 -56.04 3.95 -17.50
C TRP A 881 -56.63 4.48 -18.81
N TYR A 882 -55.80 4.48 -19.85
CA TYR A 882 -56.12 4.81 -21.22
C TYR A 882 -56.21 3.54 -22.06
N THR A 883 -56.90 3.63 -23.20
CA THR A 883 -56.97 2.56 -24.20
C THR A 883 -56.70 3.13 -25.58
N PHE A 884 -55.63 2.67 -26.22
CA PHE A 884 -55.29 2.99 -27.60
C PHE A 884 -55.54 1.76 -28.50
N ARG A 885 -56.11 2.00 -29.67
CA ARG A 885 -56.33 1.01 -30.73
C ARG A 885 -55.84 1.62 -32.06
N PRO A 886 -54.72 1.13 -32.62
CA PRO A 886 -54.08 1.71 -33.81
C PRO A 886 -54.97 1.78 -35.06
#